data_AF-A0A2N2MN33-F1
#
_entry.id   AF-A0A2N2MN33-F1
#
_cell.length_a   1.000
_cell.length_b   1.000
_cell.length_c   1.000
_cell.angle_alpha   90.00
_cell.angle_beta   90.00
_cell.angle_gamma   90.00
#
_symmetry.space_group_name_H-M   'P 1'
#
loop_
_entity.id
_entity.type
_entity.pdbx_description
1 polymer ?
#
loop_
_entity_poly.entity_id
_entity_poly.type
_entity_poly.pdbx_seq_one_letter_code
_entity_poly.pdbx_strand_id
1 'polypeptide(L)'
;MGKQLMATNPITNETSLKSKPKLRLALIGAWLAVALYTLTVYVLSVPVVFWMRASDPLTGVLNLTEIVFVSIDLGIDVFISLGFILTAIYLFTRRSDDWFVIFTSMFLITFAGRISNTVNAASAVPGYEILTGVVTALGDIGVVVFCMLFPDGKFNPRWVKFSIPILVIGMLGMYTLPSAPFYWQNLSQPVYFGVTLAWYLFGVFVFSYRYAQQKGILQKQQTRWVMIGLIGPLAWFILFYVLQGVINLTVDSSQINVWIYKFAAQVAGIFLFLMLPFSITISIARSKLFDIDLLINRSLVYTGLTIALGIVFAGILGSVSLLFRTINQGDQSTLAVAFSALAAGALFQPARRRLQRFVDHVFYHIKIDYQKTPVELRKTDDPLEDTTLSSYRGLKLIGRGGMADVYRAESPTNGRTVAIKVLPPSFAADEQFRKRFMREAETVAGLDHPNIVQILNYGEEAGTYYIVMEYLNGPDLRTLLKEQKRITLPTFVPILRDVASALDYAHSRGLVHRDIKPSNIMIDSSGQTPRAVLTDFGIAKIADAHTKITATGVLGTFDYIAPEQIQSSGEVDAQADQYALGVMTYQLLTGRLPFERPNTGALLLAHLTAPPPDIRESVPETPRHVAYAIQRAMAKDPKDRYASVGAFSQAIESGLAATI
;
A
#
# COMPACT_ATOMS: atom_id res chain seq x y z
N MET A 1 -13.61 3.29 -36.88
CA MET A 1 -12.15 3.54 -37.00
C MET A 1 -11.52 3.31 -35.63
N GLY A 2 -11.21 2.04 -35.33
CA GLY A 2 -10.66 1.61 -34.05
C GLY A 2 -9.14 1.56 -34.09
N LYS A 3 -8.52 2.10 -33.04
CA LYS A 3 -7.10 2.07 -32.61
C LYS A 3 -6.60 3.49 -32.33
N GLN A 4 -6.88 4.00 -31.14
CA GLN A 4 -5.99 4.90 -30.40
C GLN A 4 -6.70 5.24 -29.10
N LEU A 5 -6.28 4.59 -28.01
CA LEU A 5 -6.26 5.08 -26.62
C LEU A 5 -5.64 3.97 -25.76
N MET A 6 -4.45 3.50 -26.15
CA MET A 6 -3.51 2.84 -25.24
C MET A 6 -2.52 3.92 -24.77
N ALA A 7 -2.96 4.78 -23.85
CA ALA A 7 -2.08 5.73 -23.19
C ALA A 7 -1.34 5.03 -22.04
N THR A 8 -0.17 4.51 -22.41
CA THR A 8 1.11 4.52 -21.66
C THR A 8 1.08 4.46 -20.12
N ASN A 9 1.34 3.24 -19.63
CA ASN A 9 2.03 2.94 -18.37
C ASN A 9 3.29 3.82 -18.20
N PRO A 10 3.71 4.21 -16.98
CA PRO A 10 4.94 4.94 -16.79
C PRO A 10 6.11 3.96 -16.72
N ILE A 11 6.54 3.52 -17.89
CA ILE A 11 7.96 3.54 -18.25
C ILE A 11 7.96 4.36 -19.55
N THR A 12 8.70 5.47 -19.54
CA THR A 12 8.65 6.54 -20.53
C THR A 12 8.82 6.03 -21.97
N ASN A 13 8.27 6.74 -22.96
CA ASN A 13 8.52 6.54 -24.41
C ASN A 13 10.02 6.35 -24.79
N GLU A 14 10.94 6.63 -23.87
CA GLU A 14 12.39 6.60 -24.05
C GLU A 14 13.07 5.22 -23.87
N THR A 15 12.52 4.28 -23.08
CA THR A 15 13.09 2.91 -22.98
C THR A 15 12.53 1.95 -24.03
N SER A 16 11.51 2.39 -24.76
CA SER A 16 10.88 1.59 -25.79
C SER A 16 11.84 1.32 -26.95
N LEU A 17 11.89 0.05 -27.36
CA LEU A 17 12.61 -0.43 -28.53
C LEU A 17 11.71 -0.54 -29.77
N LYS A 18 10.44 -0.13 -29.70
CA LYS A 18 9.49 -0.22 -30.83
C LYS A 18 9.98 0.50 -32.08
N SER A 19 10.69 1.61 -31.91
CA SER A 19 11.29 2.40 -33.01
C SER A 19 12.71 1.95 -33.40
N LYS A 20 13.29 0.95 -32.71
CA LYS A 20 14.70 0.52 -32.86
C LYS A 20 14.82 -1.01 -33.02
N PRO A 21 14.33 -1.60 -34.13
CA PRO A 21 14.25 -3.05 -34.29
C PRO A 21 15.62 -3.76 -34.32
N LYS A 22 16.66 -3.15 -34.90
CA LYS A 22 18.02 -3.70 -34.93
C LYS A 22 18.63 -3.81 -33.53
N LEU A 23 18.47 -2.75 -32.73
CA LEU A 23 18.93 -2.72 -31.34
C LEU A 23 18.17 -3.76 -30.50
N ARG A 24 16.85 -3.89 -30.72
CA ARG A 24 16.04 -4.92 -30.07
C ARG A 24 16.56 -6.33 -30.35
N LEU A 25 16.84 -6.64 -31.61
CA LEU A 25 17.36 -7.95 -31.99
C LEU A 25 18.73 -8.23 -31.37
N ALA A 26 19.63 -7.24 -31.36
CA ALA A 26 20.94 -7.37 -30.73
C ALA A 26 20.83 -7.63 -29.22
N LEU A 27 19.94 -6.91 -28.52
CA LEU A 27 19.71 -7.10 -27.09
C LEU A 27 19.06 -8.46 -26.78
N ILE A 28 18.16 -8.96 -27.63
CA ILE A 28 17.61 -10.31 -27.53
C ILE A 28 18.71 -11.37 -27.73
N GLY A 29 19.60 -11.17 -28.69
CA GLY A 29 20.76 -12.05 -28.91
C GLY A 29 21.70 -12.08 -27.70
N ALA A 30 22.01 -10.91 -27.13
CA ALA A 30 22.81 -10.81 -25.91
C ALA A 30 22.12 -11.48 -24.72
N TRP A 31 20.80 -11.32 -24.58
CA TRP A 31 20.01 -12.00 -23.56
C TRP A 31 20.11 -13.52 -23.68
N LEU A 32 19.95 -14.06 -24.90
CA LEU A 32 20.07 -15.50 -25.17
C LEU A 32 21.47 -16.03 -24.85
N ALA A 33 22.51 -15.29 -25.24
CA ALA A 33 23.89 -15.67 -24.96
C ALA A 33 24.17 -15.73 -23.45
N VAL A 34 23.74 -14.72 -22.69
CA VAL A 34 23.91 -14.68 -21.23
C VAL A 34 23.09 -15.77 -20.54
N ALA A 35 21.85 -16.01 -20.99
CA ALA A 35 21.00 -17.04 -20.44
C ALA A 35 21.60 -18.45 -20.66
N LEU A 36 22.03 -18.72 -21.89
CA LEU A 36 22.67 -20.00 -22.24
C LEU A 36 23.98 -20.19 -21.47
N TYR A 37 24.83 -19.17 -21.44
CA TYR A 37 26.09 -19.22 -20.69
C TYR A 37 25.86 -19.52 -19.21
N THR A 38 24.95 -18.78 -18.55
CA THR A 38 24.64 -18.98 -17.14
C THR A 38 24.09 -20.38 -16.87
N LEU A 39 23.21 -20.89 -17.73
CA LEU A 39 22.68 -22.25 -17.63
C LEU A 39 23.80 -23.29 -17.80
N THR A 40 24.69 -23.12 -18.79
CA THR A 40 25.83 -24.01 -19.01
C THR A 40 26.76 -24.03 -17.80
N VAL A 41 27.11 -22.87 -17.24
CA VAL A 41 27.92 -22.78 -16.01
C VAL A 41 27.25 -23.54 -14.87
N TYR A 42 25.95 -23.35 -14.66
CA TYR A 42 25.21 -24.04 -13.60
C TYR A 42 25.24 -25.56 -13.79
N VAL A 43 24.89 -26.05 -15.00
CA VAL A 43 24.87 -27.48 -15.32
C VAL A 43 26.25 -28.11 -15.15
N LEU A 44 27.32 -27.43 -15.57
CA LEU A 44 28.69 -27.93 -15.40
C LEU A 44 29.15 -27.90 -13.94
N SER A 45 28.60 -27.01 -13.11
CA SER A 45 28.94 -26.90 -11.68
C SER A 45 28.30 -28.01 -10.84
N VAL A 46 27.12 -28.52 -11.23
CA VAL A 46 26.37 -29.51 -10.43
C VAL A 46 27.16 -30.79 -10.14
N PRO A 47 27.73 -31.51 -11.15
CA PRO A 47 28.46 -32.75 -10.87
C PRO A 47 29.70 -32.52 -10.01
N VAL A 48 30.43 -31.43 -10.27
CA VAL A 48 31.66 -31.09 -9.56
C VAL A 48 31.39 -30.85 -8.08
N VAL A 49 30.38 -30.03 -7.78
CA VAL A 49 30.00 -29.71 -6.41
C VAL A 49 29.37 -30.91 -5.72
N PHE A 50 28.61 -31.73 -6.45
CA PHE A 50 28.06 -32.97 -5.91
C PHE A 50 29.15 -33.86 -5.34
N TRP A 51 30.20 -34.13 -6.13
CA TRP A 51 31.32 -34.95 -5.69
C TRP A 51 32.14 -34.29 -4.59
N MET A 52 32.42 -32.99 -4.70
CA MET A 52 33.14 -32.23 -3.68
C MET A 52 32.44 -32.29 -2.31
N ARG A 53 31.10 -32.13 -2.28
CA ARG A 53 30.32 -32.16 -1.05
C ARG A 53 30.06 -33.57 -0.54
N ALA A 54 29.92 -34.55 -1.43
CA ALA A 54 29.81 -35.96 -1.04
C ALA A 54 31.07 -36.40 -0.27
N SER A 55 32.25 -35.91 -0.65
CA SER A 55 33.51 -36.18 0.06
C SER A 55 33.73 -35.40 1.37
N ASP A 56 32.80 -34.54 1.80
CA ASP A 56 32.96 -33.73 3.03
C ASP A 56 32.70 -34.61 4.29
N PRO A 57 33.64 -34.70 5.25
CA PRO A 57 33.48 -35.47 6.49
C PRO A 57 32.28 -35.07 7.37
N LEU A 58 31.65 -33.92 7.09
CA LEU A 58 30.47 -33.40 7.81
C LEU A 58 29.12 -33.96 7.30
N THR A 59 29.11 -34.82 6.28
CA THR A 59 27.87 -35.35 5.66
C THR A 59 27.23 -36.51 6.44
N GLY A 60 27.97 -37.20 7.32
CA GLY A 60 27.53 -38.41 8.04
C GLY A 60 26.72 -38.20 9.34
N VAL A 61 26.30 -36.98 9.61
CA VAL A 61 25.97 -36.49 10.97
C VAL A 61 24.58 -36.88 11.48
N LEU A 62 23.67 -37.31 10.59
CA LEU A 62 22.27 -37.64 10.92
C LEU A 62 21.84 -39.06 10.54
N ASN A 63 22.79 -39.95 10.22
CA ASN A 63 22.49 -41.28 9.67
C ASN A 63 21.72 -41.23 8.32
N LEU A 64 21.65 -40.05 7.69
CA LEU A 64 21.25 -39.88 6.30
C LEU A 64 22.45 -40.23 5.41
N THR A 65 22.22 -40.89 4.28
CA THR A 65 23.29 -41.13 3.31
C THR A 65 23.79 -39.79 2.76
N GLU A 66 25.10 -39.67 2.53
CA GLU A 66 25.75 -38.44 2.03
C GLU A 66 25.06 -37.90 0.76
N ILE A 67 24.57 -38.83 -0.08
CA ILE A 67 23.81 -38.58 -1.29
C ILE A 67 22.52 -37.79 -1.01
N VAL A 68 21.76 -38.15 0.04
CA VAL A 68 20.51 -37.46 0.39
C VAL A 68 20.79 -36.03 0.83
N PHE A 69 21.85 -35.82 1.61
CA PHE A 69 22.24 -34.49 2.07
C PHE A 69 22.61 -33.56 0.92
N VAL A 70 23.52 -33.99 0.06
CA VAL A 70 23.95 -33.20 -1.10
C VAL A 70 22.78 -32.94 -2.05
N SER A 71 21.85 -33.88 -2.17
CA SER A 71 20.62 -33.72 -2.97
C SER A 71 19.67 -32.67 -2.41
N ILE A 72 19.50 -32.57 -1.08
CA ILE A 72 18.66 -31.53 -0.45
C ILE A 72 19.27 -30.14 -0.70
N ASP A 73 20.58 -30.01 -0.50
CA ASP A 73 21.29 -28.74 -0.67
C ASP A 73 21.24 -28.25 -2.13
N LEU A 74 21.50 -29.14 -3.09
CA LEU A 74 21.29 -28.87 -4.51
C LEU A 74 19.82 -28.55 -4.83
N GLY A 75 18.87 -29.26 -4.21
CA GLY A 75 17.44 -29.03 -4.41
C GLY A 75 16.99 -27.63 -3.96
N ILE A 76 17.49 -27.15 -2.83
CA ILE A 76 17.24 -25.79 -2.33
C ILE A 76 17.85 -24.77 -3.31
N ASP A 77 19.07 -24.99 -3.76
CA ASP A 77 19.78 -24.09 -4.68
C ASP A 77 19.06 -23.98 -6.04
N VAL A 78 18.59 -25.11 -6.56
CA VAL A 78 17.77 -25.18 -7.77
C VAL A 78 16.45 -24.44 -7.55
N PHE A 79 15.78 -24.64 -6.42
CA PHE A 79 14.50 -23.99 -6.13
C PHE A 79 14.61 -22.46 -6.11
N ILE A 80 15.63 -21.92 -5.43
CA ILE A 80 15.88 -20.47 -5.40
C ILE A 80 16.18 -19.97 -6.81
N SER A 81 17.09 -20.64 -7.53
CA SER A 81 17.50 -20.25 -8.88
C SER A 81 16.32 -20.26 -9.86
N LEU A 82 15.42 -21.25 -9.77
CA LEU A 82 14.20 -21.34 -10.57
C LEU A 82 13.29 -20.13 -10.35
N GLY A 83 13.14 -19.65 -9.12
CA GLY A 83 12.32 -18.45 -8.84
C GLY A 83 12.81 -17.21 -9.60
N PHE A 84 14.12 -17.01 -9.67
CA PHE A 84 14.73 -15.92 -10.43
C PHE A 84 14.61 -16.13 -11.95
N ILE A 85 14.91 -17.34 -12.43
CA ILE A 85 14.88 -17.67 -13.87
C ILE A 85 13.46 -17.59 -14.43
N LEU A 86 12.47 -18.17 -13.73
CA LEU A 86 11.07 -18.11 -14.14
C LEU A 86 10.57 -16.66 -14.19
N THR A 87 10.96 -15.85 -13.21
CA THR A 87 10.66 -14.41 -13.21
C THR A 87 11.30 -13.71 -14.41
N ALA A 88 12.57 -13.98 -14.68
CA ALA A 88 13.30 -13.38 -15.79
C ALA A 88 12.64 -13.71 -17.14
N ILE A 89 12.30 -14.99 -17.36
CA ILE A 89 11.60 -15.46 -18.56
C ILE A 89 10.21 -14.80 -18.68
N TYR A 90 9.47 -14.73 -17.58
CA TYR A 90 8.16 -14.07 -17.56
C TYR A 90 8.25 -12.59 -17.98
N LEU A 91 9.19 -11.84 -17.40
CA LEU A 91 9.39 -10.42 -17.75
C LEU A 91 9.78 -10.25 -19.22
N PHE A 92 10.71 -11.09 -19.70
CA PHE A 92 11.19 -11.05 -21.07
C PHE A 92 10.07 -11.36 -22.08
N THR A 93 9.31 -12.44 -21.86
CA THR A 93 8.21 -12.85 -22.75
C THR A 93 7.09 -11.81 -22.81
N ARG A 94 6.83 -11.10 -21.70
CA ARG A 94 5.79 -10.07 -21.64
C ARG A 94 6.19 -8.74 -22.27
N ARG A 95 7.45 -8.33 -22.16
CA ARG A 95 7.92 -6.97 -22.50
C ARG A 95 9.33 -6.91 -23.10
N SER A 96 9.64 -7.79 -24.05
CA SER A 96 10.88 -7.72 -24.84
C SER A 96 10.97 -6.50 -25.77
N ASP A 97 9.98 -5.60 -25.75
CA ASP A 97 9.97 -4.32 -26.46
C ASP A 97 10.54 -3.16 -25.64
N ASP A 98 11.08 -3.42 -24.43
CA ASP A 98 11.73 -2.45 -23.55
C ASP A 98 13.15 -2.94 -23.18
N TRP A 99 14.18 -2.11 -23.44
CA TRP A 99 15.56 -2.52 -23.17
C TRP A 99 15.84 -2.71 -21.67
N PHE A 100 15.16 -1.94 -20.81
CA PHE A 100 15.34 -2.03 -19.37
C PHE A 100 14.77 -3.34 -18.82
N VAL A 101 13.68 -3.83 -19.41
CA VAL A 101 13.12 -5.16 -19.08
C VAL A 101 14.06 -6.28 -19.53
N ILE A 102 14.65 -6.18 -20.72
CA ILE A 102 15.66 -7.14 -21.19
C ILE A 102 16.85 -7.16 -20.22
N PHE A 103 17.38 -5.99 -19.88
CA PHE A 103 18.47 -5.87 -18.88
C PHE A 103 18.08 -6.48 -17.53
N THR A 104 16.91 -6.14 -16.99
CA THR A 104 16.42 -6.65 -15.70
C THR A 104 16.31 -8.18 -15.72
N SER A 105 15.85 -8.74 -16.84
CA SER A 105 15.77 -10.19 -17.02
C SER A 105 17.17 -10.84 -17.07
N MET A 106 18.14 -10.26 -17.80
CA MET A 106 19.53 -10.75 -17.80
C MET A 106 20.13 -10.73 -16.40
N PHE A 107 19.94 -9.60 -15.69
CA PHE A 107 20.37 -9.42 -14.32
C PHE A 107 19.82 -10.53 -13.41
N LEU A 108 18.52 -10.80 -13.44
CA LEU A 108 17.91 -11.85 -12.62
C LEU A 108 18.50 -13.24 -12.89
N ILE A 109 18.81 -13.56 -14.15
CA ILE A 109 19.43 -14.83 -14.52
C ILE A 109 20.86 -14.92 -13.97
N THR A 110 21.69 -13.90 -14.18
CA THR A 110 23.07 -13.91 -13.68
C THR A 110 23.14 -13.83 -12.16
N PHE A 111 22.18 -13.13 -11.53
CA PHE A 111 22.09 -13.04 -10.08
C PHE A 111 21.65 -14.36 -9.47
N ALA A 112 20.80 -15.15 -10.15
CA ALA A 112 20.49 -16.53 -9.75
C ALA A 112 21.77 -17.39 -9.67
N GLY A 113 22.65 -17.28 -10.66
CA GLY A 113 23.96 -17.92 -10.62
C GLY A 113 24.85 -17.38 -9.51
N ARG A 114 24.86 -16.06 -9.27
CA ARG A 114 25.66 -15.42 -8.21
C ARG A 114 25.25 -15.87 -6.80
N ILE A 115 23.96 -16.07 -6.55
CA ILE A 115 23.47 -16.51 -5.24
C ILE A 115 23.48 -18.04 -5.10
N SER A 116 23.76 -18.76 -6.19
CA SER A 116 23.82 -20.21 -6.17
C SER A 116 25.03 -20.70 -5.39
N ASN A 117 24.78 -21.52 -4.36
CA ASN A 117 25.86 -22.17 -3.62
C ASN A 117 26.65 -23.12 -4.53
N THR A 118 26.00 -23.70 -5.55
CA THR A 118 26.64 -24.58 -6.53
C THR A 118 27.64 -23.83 -7.38
N VAL A 119 27.23 -22.72 -8.02
CA VAL A 119 28.13 -21.92 -8.87
C VAL A 119 29.26 -21.33 -8.04
N ASN A 120 28.97 -20.82 -6.84
CA ASN A 120 30.00 -20.27 -5.95
C ASN A 120 30.99 -21.35 -5.46
N ALA A 121 30.54 -22.56 -5.14
CA ALA A 121 31.44 -23.63 -4.73
C ALA A 121 32.33 -24.12 -5.89
N ALA A 122 31.76 -24.24 -7.09
CA ALA A 122 32.53 -24.62 -8.28
C ALA A 122 33.63 -23.61 -8.62
N SER A 123 33.48 -22.33 -8.25
CA SER A 123 34.52 -21.31 -8.46
C SER A 123 35.82 -21.54 -7.69
N ALA A 124 35.79 -22.39 -6.65
CA ALA A 124 36.97 -22.82 -5.91
C ALA A 124 37.69 -24.02 -6.56
N VAL A 125 37.11 -24.61 -7.61
CA VAL A 125 37.66 -25.79 -8.28
C VAL A 125 38.53 -25.35 -9.48
N PRO A 126 39.78 -25.85 -9.58
CA PRO A 126 40.64 -25.56 -10.71
C PRO A 126 39.98 -25.89 -12.07
N GLY A 127 40.05 -24.95 -13.01
CA GLY A 127 39.44 -25.05 -14.33
C GLY A 127 38.02 -24.46 -14.44
N TYR A 128 37.38 -24.11 -13.31
CA TYR A 128 36.04 -23.53 -13.27
C TYR A 128 36.03 -22.06 -12.83
N GLU A 129 37.18 -21.49 -12.46
CA GLU A 129 37.32 -20.17 -11.84
C GLU A 129 36.82 -19.06 -12.77
N ILE A 130 37.28 -19.05 -14.02
CA ILE A 130 36.91 -18.02 -14.99
C ILE A 130 35.44 -18.21 -15.41
N LEU A 131 35.03 -19.45 -15.64
CA LEU A 131 33.68 -19.79 -16.11
C LEU A 131 32.62 -19.27 -15.12
N THR A 132 32.77 -19.65 -13.85
CA THR A 132 31.89 -19.24 -12.75
C THR A 132 32.09 -17.77 -12.39
N GLY A 133 33.33 -17.28 -12.41
CA GLY A 133 33.68 -15.89 -12.11
C GLY A 133 32.99 -14.86 -12.99
N VAL A 134 32.78 -15.16 -14.28
CA VAL A 134 32.01 -14.28 -15.17
C VAL A 134 30.55 -14.17 -14.72
N VAL A 135 29.90 -15.28 -14.37
CA VAL A 135 28.51 -15.27 -13.88
C VAL A 135 28.40 -14.49 -12.58
N THR A 136 29.34 -14.73 -11.65
CA THR A 136 29.42 -14.06 -10.36
C THR A 136 29.57 -12.55 -10.54
N ALA A 137 30.53 -12.11 -11.37
CA ALA A 137 30.73 -10.70 -11.68
C ALA A 137 29.49 -10.04 -12.30
N LEU A 138 28.85 -10.69 -13.28
CA LEU A 138 27.65 -10.16 -13.92
C LEU A 138 26.47 -10.04 -12.96
N GLY A 139 26.33 -10.96 -12.00
CA GLY A 139 25.34 -10.84 -10.92
C GLY A 139 25.55 -9.60 -10.06
N ASP A 140 26.77 -9.41 -9.54
CA ASP A 140 27.12 -8.27 -8.67
C ASP A 140 27.07 -6.93 -9.43
N ILE A 141 27.48 -6.89 -10.69
CA ILE A 141 27.30 -5.72 -11.55
C ILE A 141 25.81 -5.44 -11.76
N GLY A 142 25.03 -6.47 -12.07
CA GLY A 142 23.62 -6.37 -12.44
C GLY A 142 22.77 -5.75 -11.33
N VAL A 143 22.93 -6.19 -10.09
CA VAL A 143 22.17 -5.67 -8.93
C VAL A 143 22.51 -4.20 -8.64
N VAL A 144 23.79 -3.81 -8.71
CA VAL A 144 24.23 -2.43 -8.48
C VAL A 144 23.72 -1.51 -9.60
N VAL A 145 23.87 -1.91 -10.86
CA VAL A 145 23.39 -1.13 -12.02
C VAL A 145 21.86 -1.06 -12.03
N PHE A 146 21.16 -2.11 -11.63
CA PHE A 146 19.71 -2.10 -11.49
C PHE A 146 19.25 -1.05 -10.47
N CYS A 147 19.88 -0.97 -9.30
CA CYS A 147 19.64 0.09 -8.31
C CYS A 147 19.88 1.50 -8.88
N MET A 148 20.86 1.66 -9.78
CA MET A 148 21.16 2.95 -10.40
C MET A 148 20.13 3.37 -11.45
N LEU A 149 19.48 2.41 -12.11
CA LEU A 149 18.59 2.62 -13.25
C LEU A 149 17.10 2.58 -12.89
N PHE A 150 16.70 1.77 -11.91
CA PHE A 150 15.29 1.58 -11.55
C PHE A 150 14.66 2.87 -10.97
N PRO A 151 13.39 3.21 -11.26
CA PRO A 151 12.39 2.49 -12.06
C PRO A 151 12.36 2.81 -13.56
N ASP A 152 13.07 3.84 -14.01
CA ASP A 152 12.83 4.47 -15.31
C ASP A 152 13.95 4.24 -16.35
N GLY A 153 14.99 3.48 -16.01
CA GLY A 153 16.10 3.18 -16.90
C GLY A 153 17.08 4.34 -17.10
N LYS A 154 17.00 5.40 -16.30
CA LYS A 154 17.89 6.57 -16.44
C LYS A 154 18.90 6.62 -15.32
N PHE A 155 20.02 7.30 -15.50
CA PHE A 155 20.94 7.64 -14.40
C PHE A 155 20.50 8.94 -13.73
N ASN A 156 20.18 8.86 -12.45
CA ASN A 156 19.88 10.00 -11.60
C ASN A 156 20.51 9.78 -10.21
N PRO A 157 21.53 10.55 -9.81
CA PRO A 157 22.17 11.64 -10.55
C PRO A 157 22.88 11.19 -11.84
N ARG A 158 23.01 12.07 -12.83
CA ARG A 158 23.63 11.74 -14.13
C ARG A 158 25.09 11.32 -14.05
N TRP A 159 25.83 11.78 -13.03
CA TRP A 159 27.25 11.46 -12.87
C TRP A 159 27.49 9.98 -12.49
N VAL A 160 26.48 9.30 -11.96
CA VAL A 160 26.59 7.88 -11.55
C VAL A 160 26.98 6.98 -12.72
N LYS A 161 26.63 7.32 -13.97
CA LYS A 161 27.03 6.54 -15.15
C LYS A 161 28.55 6.37 -15.28
N PHE A 162 29.35 7.30 -14.74
CA PHE A 162 30.80 7.25 -14.79
C PHE A 162 31.41 6.24 -13.82
N SER A 163 30.66 5.75 -12.83
CA SER A 163 31.13 4.67 -11.95
C SER A 163 30.99 3.29 -12.58
N ILE A 164 30.20 3.14 -13.66
CA ILE A 164 29.95 1.82 -14.28
C ILE A 164 31.22 1.16 -14.80
N PRO A 165 32.10 1.84 -15.58
CA PRO A 165 33.34 1.22 -16.02
C PRO A 165 34.21 0.74 -14.85
N ILE A 166 34.26 1.51 -13.75
CA ILE A 166 35.02 1.17 -12.54
C ILE A 166 34.42 -0.09 -11.88
N LEU A 167 33.09 -0.14 -11.74
CA LEU A 167 32.38 -1.31 -11.21
C LEU A 167 32.63 -2.55 -12.08
N VAL A 168 32.51 -2.43 -13.41
CA VAL A 168 32.66 -3.54 -14.34
C VAL A 168 34.09 -4.08 -14.34
N ILE A 169 35.09 -3.21 -14.44
CA ILE A 169 36.50 -3.59 -14.41
C ILE A 169 36.87 -4.19 -13.05
N GLY A 170 36.40 -3.58 -11.96
CA GLY A 170 36.65 -4.05 -10.60
C GLY A 170 36.07 -5.45 -10.36
N MET A 171 34.80 -5.66 -10.70
CA MET A 171 34.13 -6.95 -10.49
C MET A 171 34.66 -8.04 -11.42
N LEU A 172 34.83 -7.76 -12.71
CA LEU A 172 35.42 -8.75 -13.63
C LEU A 172 36.85 -9.09 -13.20
N GLY A 173 37.69 -8.10 -12.94
CA GLY A 173 39.05 -8.34 -12.49
C GLY A 173 39.13 -9.16 -11.20
N MET A 174 38.27 -8.88 -10.23
CA MET A 174 38.20 -9.60 -8.96
C MET A 174 37.78 -11.07 -9.12
N TYR A 175 36.91 -11.38 -10.08
CA TYR A 175 36.34 -12.73 -10.23
C TYR A 175 36.95 -13.57 -11.36
N THR A 176 37.62 -12.98 -12.36
CA THR A 176 38.08 -13.72 -13.55
C THR A 176 39.59 -13.77 -13.73
N LEU A 177 40.38 -13.17 -12.82
CA LEU A 177 41.84 -13.16 -12.89
C LEU A 177 42.47 -13.91 -11.71
N PRO A 178 42.51 -15.26 -11.69
CA PRO A 178 43.05 -16.05 -10.59
C PRO A 178 44.49 -15.68 -10.17
N SER A 179 45.31 -15.26 -11.13
CA SER A 179 46.71 -14.88 -10.92
C SER A 179 46.88 -13.47 -10.35
N ALA A 180 45.82 -12.66 -10.27
CA ALA A 180 45.91 -11.29 -9.79
C ALA A 180 45.91 -11.23 -8.24
N PRO A 181 46.63 -10.28 -7.63
CA PRO A 181 46.62 -10.12 -6.16
C PRO A 181 45.25 -9.69 -5.61
N PHE A 182 44.40 -9.11 -6.46
CA PHE A 182 43.04 -8.70 -6.13
C PHE A 182 41.97 -9.73 -6.52
N TYR A 183 42.37 -10.93 -6.93
CA TYR A 183 41.44 -12.05 -7.09
C TYR A 183 40.77 -12.34 -5.75
N TRP A 184 39.47 -12.58 -5.74
CA TRP A 184 38.70 -12.70 -4.50
C TRP A 184 39.21 -13.78 -3.53
N GLN A 185 39.79 -14.88 -4.02
CA GLN A 185 40.39 -15.92 -3.16
C GLN A 185 41.76 -15.52 -2.59
N ASN A 186 42.46 -14.59 -3.25
CA ASN A 186 43.75 -14.06 -2.80
C ASN A 186 43.57 -12.93 -1.78
N LEU A 187 42.36 -12.34 -1.70
CA LEU A 187 42.03 -11.32 -0.72
C LEU A 187 41.70 -11.95 0.64
N SER A 188 42.05 -11.25 1.71
CA SER A 188 41.53 -11.62 3.03
C SER A 188 40.01 -11.46 3.05
N GLN A 189 39.32 -12.35 3.77
CA GLN A 189 37.86 -12.34 3.86
C GLN A 189 37.27 -10.96 4.24
N PRO A 190 37.83 -10.20 5.21
CA PRO A 190 37.33 -8.87 5.53
C PRO A 190 37.48 -7.86 4.39
N VAL A 191 38.56 -7.94 3.62
CA VAL A 191 38.82 -7.02 2.50
C VAL A 191 37.85 -7.30 1.35
N TYR A 192 37.71 -8.57 0.96
CA TYR A 192 36.74 -8.98 -0.05
C TYR A 192 35.31 -8.56 0.33
N PHE A 193 34.93 -8.81 1.58
CA PHE A 193 33.63 -8.41 2.12
C PHE A 193 33.43 -6.90 2.06
N GLY A 194 34.42 -6.11 2.51
CA GLY A 194 34.36 -4.66 2.52
C GLY A 194 34.20 -4.05 1.13
N VAL A 195 34.95 -4.54 0.14
CA VAL A 195 34.88 -4.04 -1.24
C VAL A 195 33.52 -4.37 -1.87
N THR A 196 33.05 -5.60 -1.71
CA THR A 196 31.75 -6.03 -2.25
C THR A 196 30.60 -5.26 -1.59
N LEU A 197 30.63 -5.13 -0.25
CA LEU A 197 29.62 -4.38 0.51
C LEU A 197 29.59 -2.90 0.13
N ALA A 198 30.74 -2.26 -0.11
CA ALA A 198 30.81 -0.87 -0.53
C ALA A 198 30.04 -0.60 -1.83
N TRP A 199 30.15 -1.51 -2.81
CA TRP A 199 29.39 -1.41 -4.06
C TRP A 199 27.88 -1.59 -3.86
N TYR A 200 27.49 -2.55 -3.03
CA TYR A 200 26.09 -2.73 -2.65
C TYR A 200 25.50 -1.50 -1.95
N LEU A 201 26.22 -0.95 -0.98
CA LEU A 201 25.82 0.27 -0.27
C LEU A 201 25.76 1.47 -1.19
N PHE A 202 26.70 1.59 -2.14
CA PHE A 202 26.66 2.64 -3.15
C PHE A 202 25.41 2.54 -4.04
N GLY A 203 25.06 1.33 -4.49
CA GLY A 203 23.82 1.07 -5.21
C GLY A 203 22.59 1.46 -4.41
N VAL A 204 22.49 1.02 -3.16
CA VAL A 204 21.38 1.36 -2.24
C VAL A 204 21.30 2.87 -1.96
N PHE A 205 22.44 3.54 -1.81
CA PHE A 205 22.50 4.98 -1.62
C PHE A 205 21.92 5.73 -2.82
N VAL A 206 22.38 5.38 -4.04
CA VAL A 206 21.84 5.96 -5.28
C VAL A 206 20.34 5.68 -5.39
N PHE A 207 19.92 4.47 -5.06
CA PHE A 207 18.51 4.08 -5.11
C PHE A 207 17.64 4.88 -4.13
N SER A 208 18.15 5.11 -2.92
CA SER A 208 17.51 5.92 -1.88
C SER A 208 17.42 7.39 -2.26
N TYR A 209 18.50 7.94 -2.83
CA TYR A 209 18.50 9.29 -3.37
C TYR A 209 17.42 9.46 -4.46
N ARG A 210 17.33 8.50 -5.39
CA ARG A 210 16.31 8.52 -6.45
C ARG A 210 14.90 8.48 -5.89
N TYR A 211 14.64 7.62 -4.92
CA TYR A 211 13.35 7.54 -4.25
C TYR A 211 12.92 8.89 -3.63
N ALA A 212 13.85 9.59 -2.97
CA ALA A 212 13.58 10.90 -2.39
C ALA A 212 13.21 11.97 -3.43
N GLN A 213 13.79 11.87 -4.64
CA GLN A 213 13.59 12.85 -5.72
C GLN A 213 12.37 12.57 -6.62
N GLN A 214 11.70 11.43 -6.47
CA GLN A 214 10.53 11.10 -7.28
C GLN A 214 9.33 11.98 -6.95
N LYS A 215 8.59 12.44 -7.97
CA LYS A 215 7.35 13.22 -7.80
C LYS A 215 6.08 12.38 -8.00
N GLY A 216 6.14 11.31 -8.80
CA GLY A 216 4.99 10.44 -9.09
C GLY A 216 4.70 9.40 -8.01
N ILE A 217 3.45 9.32 -7.55
CA ILE A 217 2.98 8.36 -6.53
C ILE A 217 3.29 6.91 -6.93
N LEU A 218 3.07 6.58 -8.20
CA LEU A 218 3.26 5.24 -8.73
C LEU A 218 4.73 4.81 -8.76
N GLN A 219 5.63 5.71 -9.19
CA GLN A 219 7.07 5.44 -9.20
C GLN A 219 7.60 5.27 -7.78
N LYS A 220 7.10 6.06 -6.82
CA LYS A 220 7.43 5.89 -5.40
C LYS A 220 7.00 4.52 -4.89
N GLN A 221 5.80 4.06 -5.24
CA GLN A 221 5.33 2.73 -4.84
C GLN A 221 6.16 1.60 -5.47
N GLN A 222 6.47 1.68 -6.76
CA GLN A 222 7.34 0.70 -7.44
C GLN A 222 8.72 0.62 -6.78
N THR A 223 9.31 1.79 -6.52
CA THR A 223 10.63 1.90 -5.88
C THR A 223 10.60 1.33 -4.46
N ARG A 224 9.53 1.56 -3.70
CA ARG A 224 9.33 0.96 -2.36
C ARG A 224 9.31 -0.56 -2.40
N TRP A 225 8.58 -1.16 -3.35
CA TRP A 225 8.52 -2.61 -3.49
C TRP A 225 9.88 -3.23 -3.76
N VAL A 226 10.60 -2.64 -4.71
CA VAL A 226 11.95 -3.09 -5.06
C VAL A 226 12.92 -2.89 -3.89
N MET A 227 12.81 -1.78 -3.14
CA MET A 227 13.61 -1.58 -1.91
C MET A 227 13.41 -2.72 -0.90
N ILE A 228 12.16 -3.12 -0.66
CA ILE A 228 11.86 -4.24 0.25
C ILE A 228 12.51 -5.54 -0.25
N GLY A 229 12.44 -5.82 -1.55
CA GLY A 229 13.07 -7.00 -2.13
C GLY A 229 14.60 -6.98 -2.04
N LEU A 230 15.23 -5.81 -2.16
CA LEU A 230 16.68 -5.66 -2.06
C LEU A 230 17.21 -5.84 -0.62
N ILE A 231 16.37 -5.61 0.40
CA ILE A 231 16.75 -5.84 1.81
C ILE A 231 17.07 -7.32 2.03
N GLY A 232 16.35 -8.25 1.40
CA GLY A 232 16.52 -9.68 1.61
C GLY A 232 17.95 -10.17 1.32
N PRO A 233 18.46 -10.05 0.08
CA PRO A 233 19.82 -10.46 -0.26
C PRO A 233 20.90 -9.70 0.53
N LEU A 234 20.69 -8.41 0.82
CA LEU A 234 21.66 -7.60 1.57
C LEU A 234 21.71 -8.00 3.05
N ALA A 235 20.55 -8.24 3.67
CA ALA A 235 20.45 -8.76 5.02
C ALA A 235 21.05 -10.16 5.12
N TRP A 236 20.79 -11.02 4.13
CA TRP A 236 21.42 -12.33 4.04
C TRP A 236 22.94 -12.24 3.93
N PHE A 237 23.48 -11.34 3.11
CA PHE A 237 24.92 -11.17 2.94
C PHE A 237 25.63 -10.76 4.23
N ILE A 238 25.03 -9.82 4.98
CA ILE A 238 25.53 -9.39 6.30
C ILE A 238 25.38 -10.52 7.33
N LEU A 239 24.19 -11.12 7.37
CA LEU A 239 23.85 -12.17 8.31
C LEU A 239 24.78 -13.38 8.13
N PHE A 240 24.93 -13.88 6.90
CA PHE A 240 25.81 -15.00 6.60
C PHE A 240 27.23 -14.78 7.13
N TYR A 241 27.77 -13.56 6.97
CA TYR A 241 29.12 -13.24 7.44
C TYR A 241 29.22 -13.21 8.98
N VAL A 242 28.26 -12.57 9.66
CA VAL A 242 28.17 -12.57 11.12
C VAL A 242 28.01 -14.00 11.64
N LEU A 243 27.15 -14.77 10.99
CA LEU A 243 26.84 -16.15 11.33
C LEU A 243 28.08 -17.05 11.21
N GLN A 244 28.82 -16.98 10.10
CA GLN A 244 30.08 -17.72 9.91
C GLN A 244 31.13 -17.38 10.99
N GLY A 245 31.27 -16.10 11.33
CA GLY A 245 32.14 -15.68 12.43
C GLY A 245 31.72 -16.26 13.77
N VAL A 246 30.42 -16.30 14.07
CA VAL A 246 29.86 -16.87 15.30
C VAL A 246 30.00 -18.39 15.33
N ILE A 247 29.71 -19.12 14.25
CA ILE A 247 29.85 -20.59 14.21
C ILE A 247 31.27 -21.01 14.59
N ASN A 248 32.27 -20.38 13.96
CA ASN A 248 33.68 -20.71 14.17
C ASN A 248 34.16 -20.46 15.60
N LEU A 249 33.40 -19.68 16.39
CA LEU A 249 33.74 -19.34 17.77
C LEU A 249 32.87 -20.07 18.80
N THR A 250 31.63 -20.44 18.47
CA THR A 250 30.59 -20.82 19.47
C THR A 250 30.21 -22.29 19.50
N VAL A 251 30.33 -22.97 18.37
CA VAL A 251 29.85 -24.34 18.25
C VAL A 251 30.97 -25.29 18.68
N ASP A 252 30.72 -26.02 19.76
CA ASP A 252 31.56 -27.16 20.14
C ASP A 252 31.68 -28.11 18.95
N SER A 253 32.85 -28.71 18.75
CA SER A 253 33.25 -29.54 17.59
C SER A 253 32.36 -30.75 17.27
N SER A 254 31.17 -30.87 17.85
CA SER A 254 30.15 -31.81 17.38
C SER A 254 29.62 -31.33 16.02
N GLN A 255 29.82 -32.18 15.02
CA GLN A 255 29.41 -31.91 13.64
C GLN A 255 27.89 -31.62 13.51
N ILE A 256 27.06 -32.10 14.46
CA ILE A 256 25.60 -31.90 14.53
C ILE A 256 25.21 -30.42 14.68
N ASN A 257 25.87 -29.68 15.56
CA ASN A 257 25.48 -28.29 15.82
C ASN A 257 25.83 -27.35 14.65
N VAL A 258 26.97 -27.60 13.99
CA VAL A 258 27.36 -26.90 12.76
C VAL A 258 26.35 -27.19 11.64
N TRP A 259 25.84 -28.42 11.58
CA TRP A 259 24.87 -28.85 10.58
C TRP A 259 23.51 -28.18 10.75
N ILE A 260 22.91 -28.24 11.95
CA ILE A 260 21.60 -27.63 12.24
C ILE A 260 21.61 -26.15 11.85
N TYR A 261 22.74 -25.50 12.14
CA TYR A 261 22.91 -24.11 11.81
C TYR A 261 23.02 -23.84 10.31
N LYS A 262 23.88 -24.58 9.59
CA LYS A 262 24.00 -24.45 8.12
C LYS A 262 22.65 -24.67 7.44
N PHE A 263 21.90 -25.67 7.88
CA PHE A 263 20.57 -25.97 7.37
C PHE A 263 19.56 -24.84 7.67
N ALA A 264 19.50 -24.37 8.92
CA ALA A 264 18.60 -23.27 9.30
C ALA A 264 18.92 -21.98 8.53
N ALA A 265 20.21 -21.70 8.32
CA ALA A 265 20.65 -20.60 7.48
C ALA A 265 20.15 -20.79 6.04
N GLN A 266 20.39 -21.94 5.41
CA GLN A 266 19.93 -22.21 4.04
C GLN A 266 18.42 -22.04 3.85
N VAL A 267 17.62 -22.57 4.79
CA VAL A 267 16.16 -22.41 4.77
C VAL A 267 15.75 -20.93 4.90
N ALA A 268 16.42 -20.16 5.76
CA ALA A 268 16.19 -18.71 5.87
C ALA A 268 16.58 -17.97 4.58
N GLY A 269 17.64 -18.41 3.91
CA GLY A 269 18.10 -17.87 2.63
C GLY A 269 17.05 -17.95 1.53
N ILE A 270 16.24 -19.02 1.48
CA ILE A 270 15.16 -19.18 0.48
C ILE A 270 14.24 -17.96 0.47
N PHE A 271 13.75 -17.56 1.64
CA PHE A 271 12.83 -16.43 1.75
C PHE A 271 13.52 -15.12 1.41
N LEU A 272 14.71 -14.88 1.97
CA LEU A 272 15.45 -13.64 1.79
C LEU A 272 15.83 -13.39 0.33
N PHE A 273 16.19 -14.44 -0.41
CA PHE A 273 16.53 -14.31 -1.82
C PHE A 273 15.30 -14.19 -2.73
N LEU A 274 14.25 -14.99 -2.51
CA LEU A 274 13.06 -14.96 -3.35
C LEU A 274 12.21 -13.68 -3.22
N MET A 275 12.43 -12.88 -2.17
CA MET A 275 11.81 -11.56 -2.03
C MET A 275 12.15 -10.61 -3.19
N LEU A 276 13.36 -10.68 -3.73
CA LEU A 276 13.81 -9.80 -4.82
C LEU A 276 13.11 -10.05 -6.16
N PRO A 277 13.11 -11.26 -6.75
CA PRO A 277 12.43 -11.52 -8.01
C PRO A 277 10.92 -11.33 -7.86
N PHE A 278 10.35 -11.66 -6.69
CA PHE A 278 8.95 -11.42 -6.39
C PHE A 278 8.61 -9.92 -6.40
N SER A 279 9.41 -9.08 -5.71
CA SER A 279 9.16 -7.64 -5.66
C SER A 279 9.34 -6.95 -7.01
N ILE A 280 10.34 -7.38 -7.80
CA ILE A 280 10.56 -6.89 -9.16
C ILE A 280 9.39 -7.29 -10.07
N THR A 281 8.91 -8.53 -9.95
CA THR A 281 7.72 -8.99 -10.68
C THR A 281 6.52 -8.12 -10.35
N ILE A 282 6.21 -7.92 -9.06
CA ILE A 282 5.11 -7.06 -8.64
C ILE A 282 5.26 -5.64 -9.20
N SER A 283 6.49 -5.11 -9.15
CA SER A 283 6.76 -3.75 -9.55
C SER A 283 6.68 -3.51 -11.06
N ILE A 284 7.01 -4.52 -11.88
CA ILE A 284 7.10 -4.41 -13.35
C ILE A 284 5.89 -5.03 -14.07
N ALA A 285 5.37 -6.17 -13.60
CA ALA A 285 4.42 -7.01 -14.34
C ALA A 285 3.02 -6.41 -14.53
N ARG A 286 2.53 -5.59 -13.59
CA ARG A 286 1.25 -4.87 -13.69
C ARG A 286 0.07 -5.67 -14.32
N SER A 287 -0.11 -6.93 -13.93
CA SER A 287 -1.39 -7.61 -14.09
C SER A 287 -2.19 -7.47 -12.80
N LYS A 288 -3.10 -6.47 -12.75
CA LYS A 288 -4.24 -6.42 -11.81
C LYS A 288 -3.98 -6.79 -10.33
N LEU A 289 -2.81 -6.48 -9.76
CA LEU A 289 -2.55 -6.61 -8.31
C LEU A 289 -2.95 -5.38 -7.51
N PHE A 290 -3.65 -4.43 -8.15
CA PHE A 290 -4.38 -3.38 -7.44
C PHE A 290 -5.47 -3.95 -6.50
N ASP A 291 -5.93 -5.19 -6.75
CA ASP A 291 -6.98 -5.85 -5.96
C ASP A 291 -6.47 -6.78 -4.85
N ILE A 292 -5.15 -7.03 -4.76
CA ILE A 292 -4.58 -8.01 -3.82
C ILE A 292 -3.55 -7.31 -2.92
N ASP A 293 -4.11 -6.79 -1.83
CA ASP A 293 -3.71 -7.07 -0.46
C ASP A 293 -2.77 -6.13 0.30
N LEU A 294 -3.35 -5.14 0.97
CA LEU A 294 -2.75 -4.55 2.16
C LEU A 294 -2.51 -5.61 3.28
N LEU A 295 -3.28 -6.72 3.29
CA LEU A 295 -3.23 -7.78 4.29
C LEU A 295 -2.19 -8.87 3.98
N ILE A 296 -2.09 -9.37 2.74
CA ILE A 296 -0.94 -10.19 2.28
C ILE A 296 0.35 -9.37 2.29
N ASN A 297 0.33 -8.08 1.93
CA ASN A 297 1.55 -7.26 1.96
C ASN A 297 2.06 -7.02 3.39
N ARG A 298 1.16 -6.83 4.36
CA ARG A 298 1.53 -6.75 5.79
C ARG A 298 1.92 -8.10 6.35
N SER A 299 1.17 -9.17 6.06
CA SER A 299 1.50 -10.50 6.57
C SER A 299 2.82 -11.01 6.02
N LEU A 300 3.17 -10.73 4.76
CA LEU A 300 4.42 -11.16 4.15
C LEU A 300 5.61 -10.32 4.66
N VAL A 301 5.46 -8.99 4.77
CA VAL A 301 6.48 -8.13 5.39
C VAL A 301 6.67 -8.50 6.87
N TYR A 302 5.60 -8.65 7.65
CA TYR A 302 5.72 -9.02 9.06
C TYR A 302 6.23 -10.43 9.26
N THR A 303 5.86 -11.38 8.39
CA THR A 303 6.35 -12.77 8.49
C THR A 303 7.84 -12.81 8.15
N GLY A 304 8.28 -12.19 7.05
CA GLY A 304 9.69 -12.07 6.70
C GLY A 304 10.51 -11.36 7.78
N LEU A 305 9.97 -10.27 8.34
CA LEU A 305 10.62 -9.50 9.40
C LEU A 305 10.64 -10.23 10.75
N THR A 306 9.60 -11.00 11.06
CA THR A 306 9.54 -11.87 12.26
C THR A 306 10.56 -12.99 12.15
N ILE A 307 10.70 -13.60 10.97
CA ILE A 307 11.73 -14.60 10.69
C ILE A 307 13.13 -13.98 10.83
N ALA A 308 13.38 -12.82 10.19
CA ALA A 308 14.66 -12.11 10.29
C ALA A 308 15.03 -11.75 11.73
N LEU A 309 14.07 -11.23 12.51
CA LEU A 309 14.27 -10.94 13.92
C LEU A 309 14.55 -12.20 14.74
N GLY A 310 13.87 -13.31 14.43
CA GLY A 310 14.12 -14.61 15.07
C GLY A 310 15.55 -15.10 14.84
N ILE A 311 16.08 -14.88 13.63
CA ILE A 311 17.45 -15.24 13.29
C ILE A 311 18.47 -14.33 14.01
N VAL A 312 18.23 -13.01 14.06
CA VAL A 312 19.07 -12.08 14.84
C VAL A 312 19.09 -12.49 16.31
N PHE A 313 17.93 -12.88 16.85
CA PHE A 313 17.82 -13.35 18.23
C PHE A 313 18.62 -14.63 18.47
N ALA A 314 18.55 -15.60 17.55
CA ALA A 314 19.35 -16.82 17.60
C ALA A 314 20.87 -16.51 17.55
N GLY A 315 21.29 -15.52 16.74
CA GLY A 315 22.67 -15.07 16.68
C GLY A 315 23.16 -14.41 17.97
N ILE A 316 22.35 -13.54 18.58
CA ILE A 316 22.66 -12.92 19.89
C ILE A 316 22.74 -13.98 20.97
N LEU A 317 21.80 -14.94 20.98
CA LEU A 317 21.79 -16.04 21.92
C LEU A 317 23.08 -16.87 21.84
N GLY A 318 23.52 -17.19 20.62
CA GLY A 318 24.81 -17.85 20.38
C GLY A 318 25.98 -17.01 20.91
N SER A 319 25.96 -15.71 20.69
CA SER A 319 27.02 -14.77 21.11
C SER A 319 27.11 -14.62 22.63
N VAL A 320 25.98 -14.57 23.34
CA VAL A 320 25.93 -14.51 24.81
C VAL A 320 26.37 -15.85 25.41
N SER A 321 25.93 -16.96 24.83
CA SER A 321 26.36 -18.30 25.22
C SER A 321 27.89 -18.46 25.11
N LEU A 322 28.49 -17.89 24.07
CA LEU A 322 29.95 -17.84 23.91
C LEU A 322 30.62 -17.08 25.04
N LEU A 323 30.13 -15.88 25.33
CA LEU A 323 30.72 -14.98 26.32
C LEU A 323 30.73 -15.66 27.70
N PHE A 324 29.64 -16.34 28.06
CA PHE A 324 29.56 -17.17 29.25
C PHE A 324 30.56 -18.33 29.24
N ARG A 325 30.71 -19.02 28.11
CA ARG A 325 31.66 -20.14 27.97
C ARG A 325 33.10 -19.69 28.16
N THR A 326 33.48 -18.53 27.61
CA THR A 326 34.81 -17.93 27.82
C THR A 326 35.05 -17.50 29.26
N ILE A 327 34.02 -17.02 29.96
CA ILE A 327 34.13 -16.60 31.37
C ILE A 327 34.20 -17.81 32.31
N ASN A 328 33.45 -18.88 32.03
CA ASN A 328 33.37 -20.09 32.85
C ASN A 328 34.34 -21.21 32.44
N GLN A 329 35.41 -20.91 31.71
CA GLN A 329 36.45 -21.89 31.32
C GLN A 329 35.89 -23.20 30.70
N GLY A 330 34.86 -23.08 29.86
CA GLY A 330 34.35 -24.20 29.07
C GLY A 330 33.25 -25.05 29.73
N ASP A 331 32.92 -24.84 31.01
CA ASP A 331 31.84 -25.59 31.66
C ASP A 331 30.48 -24.94 31.35
N GLN A 332 29.73 -25.55 30.43
CA GLN A 332 28.37 -25.09 30.12
C GLN A 332 27.46 -25.49 31.27
N SER A 333 27.13 -24.54 32.15
CA SER A 333 25.93 -24.73 32.95
C SER A 333 24.76 -24.72 31.96
N THR A 334 24.11 -25.87 31.79
CA THR A 334 22.83 -26.01 31.07
C THR A 334 21.82 -24.94 31.48
N LEU A 335 21.96 -24.44 32.71
CA LEU A 335 21.27 -23.28 33.25
C LEU A 335 21.55 -21.97 32.48
N ALA A 336 22.78 -21.62 32.12
CA ALA A 336 23.08 -20.38 31.39
C ALA A 336 22.47 -20.36 29.98
N VAL A 337 22.46 -21.51 29.30
CA VAL A 337 21.79 -21.67 27.99
C VAL A 337 20.28 -21.57 28.17
N ALA A 338 19.72 -22.19 29.21
CA ALA A 338 18.29 -22.11 29.51
C ALA A 338 17.85 -20.68 29.87
N PHE A 339 18.63 -19.97 30.69
CA PHE A 339 18.38 -18.57 31.05
C PHE A 339 18.50 -17.65 29.83
N SER A 340 19.48 -17.87 28.96
CA SER A 340 19.62 -17.11 27.71
C SER A 340 18.42 -17.35 26.78
N ALA A 341 17.96 -18.60 26.66
CA ALA A 341 16.78 -18.96 25.85
C ALA A 341 15.50 -18.35 26.41
N LEU A 342 15.33 -18.36 27.73
CA LEU A 342 14.22 -17.70 28.41
C LEU A 342 14.24 -16.18 28.23
N ALA A 343 15.39 -15.55 28.42
CA ALA A 343 15.55 -14.11 28.22
C ALA A 343 15.29 -13.72 26.75
N ALA A 344 15.74 -14.55 25.81
CA ALA A 344 15.50 -14.34 24.39
C ALA A 344 14.04 -14.47 24.01
N GLY A 345 13.36 -15.51 24.49
CA GLY A 345 11.92 -15.67 24.30
C GLY A 345 11.12 -14.51 24.89
N ALA A 346 11.51 -14.04 26.08
CA ALA A 346 10.87 -12.91 26.76
C ALA A 346 11.05 -11.58 26.00
N LEU A 347 12.21 -11.35 25.39
CA LEU A 347 12.53 -10.13 24.64
C LEU A 347 12.09 -10.16 23.18
N PHE A 348 11.86 -11.34 22.60
CA PHE A 348 11.43 -11.50 21.21
C PHE A 348 10.11 -10.79 20.91
N GLN A 349 9.09 -11.03 21.73
CA GLN A 349 7.77 -10.40 21.57
C GLN A 349 7.81 -8.87 21.64
N PRO A 350 8.43 -8.22 22.65
CA PRO A 350 8.52 -6.76 22.69
C PRO A 350 9.38 -6.18 21.56
N ALA A 351 10.48 -6.85 21.16
CA ALA A 351 11.29 -6.43 20.01
C ALA A 351 10.50 -6.51 18.69
N ARG A 352 9.80 -7.62 18.46
CA ARG A 352 8.91 -7.82 17.31
C ARG A 352 7.84 -6.73 17.24
N ARG A 353 7.18 -6.43 18.36
CA ARG A 353 6.16 -5.37 18.44
C ARG A 353 6.73 -3.98 18.19
N ARG A 354 7.95 -3.66 18.66
CA ARG A 354 8.60 -2.37 18.38
C ARG A 354 9.00 -2.25 16.91
N LEU A 355 9.53 -3.32 16.35
CA LEU A 355 9.94 -3.37 14.95
C LEU A 355 8.72 -3.30 14.01
N GLN A 356 7.63 -3.98 14.36
CA GLN A 356 6.35 -3.87 13.67
C GLN A 356 5.83 -2.43 13.71
N ARG A 357 5.83 -1.78 14.89
CA ARG A 357 5.45 -0.37 15.04
C ARG A 357 6.36 0.57 14.24
N PHE A 358 7.67 0.33 14.21
CA PHE A 358 8.61 1.09 13.40
C PHE A 358 8.32 0.93 11.91
N VAL A 359 8.07 -0.30 11.45
CA VAL A 359 7.70 -0.56 10.06
C VAL A 359 6.36 0.09 9.69
N ASP A 360 5.38 0.01 10.59
CA ASP A 360 4.08 0.65 10.44
C ASP A 360 4.18 2.17 10.38
N HIS A 361 5.10 2.74 11.16
CA HIS A 361 5.35 4.17 11.18
C HIS A 361 6.13 4.66 9.95
N VAL A 362 7.20 3.96 9.57
CA VAL A 362 8.14 4.39 8.51
C VAL A 362 7.65 4.01 7.12
N PHE A 363 7.13 2.79 6.93
CA PHE A 363 6.71 2.31 5.62
C PHE A 363 5.23 2.58 5.34
N TYR A 364 4.38 2.49 6.36
CA TYR A 364 2.93 2.61 6.20
C TYR A 364 2.35 3.93 6.72
N HIS A 365 3.12 4.73 7.49
CA HIS A 365 2.69 6.01 8.09
C HIS A 365 1.41 5.90 8.93
N ILE A 366 1.26 4.80 9.68
CA ILE A 366 0.04 4.48 10.43
C ILE A 366 0.26 4.65 11.94
N LYS A 367 -0.58 5.44 12.59
CA LYS A 367 -0.81 5.38 14.05
C LYS A 367 -2.19 4.76 14.28
N ILE A 368 -2.26 3.43 14.45
CA ILE A 368 -3.48 2.75 14.90
C ILE A 368 -3.23 2.17 16.28
N ASP A 369 -4.09 2.54 17.22
CA ASP A 369 -4.21 1.91 18.51
C ASP A 369 -5.25 0.78 18.42
N TYR A 370 -4.78 -0.47 18.41
CA TYR A 370 -5.63 -1.65 18.22
C TYR A 370 -6.37 -2.09 19.50
N GLN A 371 -6.34 -1.29 20.57
CA GLN A 371 -7.05 -1.59 21.82
C GLN A 371 -8.47 -1.02 21.91
N LYS A 372 -8.96 -0.26 20.92
CA LYS A 372 -10.36 0.18 20.89
C LYS A 372 -11.20 -0.70 19.99
N THR A 373 -11.84 -1.67 20.62
CA THR A 373 -12.98 -2.46 20.12
C THR A 373 -14.03 -1.54 19.50
N PRO A 374 -14.79 -1.97 18.47
CA PRO A 374 -15.92 -1.20 17.95
C PRO A 374 -16.85 -0.83 19.11
N VAL A 375 -17.28 0.43 19.16
CA VAL A 375 -18.25 0.90 20.16
C VAL A 375 -19.52 0.06 19.99
N GLU A 376 -19.72 -0.85 20.92
CA GLU A 376 -20.98 -1.57 21.09
C GLU A 376 -22.04 -0.51 21.44
N LEU A 377 -23.10 -0.42 20.62
CA LEU A 377 -24.25 0.45 20.87
C LEU A 377 -24.99 -0.04 22.11
N ARG A 378 -24.50 0.37 23.28
CA ARG A 378 -25.16 0.16 24.56
C ARG A 378 -26.34 1.14 24.61
N LYS A 379 -27.56 0.60 24.72
CA LYS A 379 -28.70 1.35 25.26
C LYS A 379 -28.34 1.69 26.71
N THR A 380 -28.02 2.94 26.97
CA THR A 380 -27.98 3.54 28.31
C THR A 380 -28.71 4.86 28.26
N ASP A 381 -29.38 5.19 29.36
CA ASP A 381 -30.16 6.40 29.59
C ASP A 381 -29.40 7.63 29.11
N ASP A 382 -30.03 8.44 28.27
CA ASP A 382 -29.44 9.64 27.70
C ASP A 382 -29.48 10.77 28.75
N PRO A 383 -28.33 11.29 29.21
CA PRO A 383 -28.30 12.25 30.32
C PRO A 383 -28.95 13.60 29.98
N LEU A 384 -29.26 13.86 28.70
CA LEU A 384 -29.89 15.09 28.24
C LEU A 384 -31.40 14.94 27.97
N GLU A 385 -31.98 13.75 28.08
CA GLU A 385 -33.40 13.54 27.82
C GLU A 385 -34.29 14.26 28.86
N ASP A 386 -35.31 14.97 28.37
CA ASP A 386 -36.24 15.82 29.13
C ASP A 386 -35.56 16.95 29.96
N THR A 387 -34.30 17.26 29.67
CA THR A 387 -33.57 18.35 30.33
C THR A 387 -33.75 19.70 29.61
N THR A 388 -33.11 20.75 30.14
CA THR A 388 -33.00 22.07 29.50
C THR A 388 -31.54 22.33 29.14
N LEU A 389 -31.27 22.72 27.89
CA LEU A 389 -29.93 23.11 27.42
C LEU A 389 -30.01 24.54 26.87
N SER A 390 -29.26 25.49 27.43
CA SER A 390 -29.22 26.91 27.05
C SER A 390 -30.61 27.53 26.84
N SER A 391 -31.50 27.29 27.80
CA SER A 391 -32.91 27.70 27.79
C SER A 391 -33.85 26.92 26.85
N TYR A 392 -33.36 26.03 25.99
CA TYR A 392 -34.19 25.14 25.17
C TYR A 392 -34.69 23.96 26.02
N ARG A 393 -36.00 23.71 26.00
CA ARG A 393 -36.67 22.78 26.93
C ARG A 393 -37.16 21.52 26.24
N GLY A 394 -37.35 20.46 27.01
CA GLY A 394 -37.99 19.23 26.54
C GLY A 394 -37.15 18.50 25.50
N LEU A 395 -35.84 18.40 25.75
CA LEU A 395 -34.91 17.73 24.84
C LEU A 395 -35.31 16.26 24.67
N LYS A 396 -35.66 15.88 23.44
CA LYS A 396 -35.98 14.51 23.07
C LYS A 396 -35.04 14.04 21.98
N LEU A 397 -34.28 12.99 22.24
CA LEU A 397 -33.36 12.43 21.25
C LEU A 397 -34.13 11.96 20.01
N ILE A 398 -33.75 12.47 18.83
CA ILE A 398 -34.33 12.10 17.53
C ILE A 398 -33.34 11.42 16.59
N GLY A 399 -32.03 11.48 16.88
CA GLY A 399 -31.03 10.72 16.13
C GLY A 399 -29.68 10.66 16.84
N ARG A 400 -29.02 9.50 16.81
CA ARG A 400 -27.62 9.35 17.24
C ARG A 400 -26.72 9.14 16.03
N GLY A 401 -25.73 10.01 15.87
CA GLY A 401 -24.72 9.93 14.82
C GLY A 401 -23.36 9.51 15.39
N GLY A 402 -22.42 9.13 14.51
CA GLY A 402 -21.06 8.78 14.94
C GLY A 402 -20.22 9.97 15.45
N MET A 403 -20.71 11.19 15.29
CA MET A 403 -20.01 12.44 15.63
C MET A 403 -20.86 13.44 16.42
N ALA A 404 -22.19 13.29 16.42
CA ALA A 404 -23.12 14.18 17.11
C ALA A 404 -24.45 13.46 17.38
N ASP A 405 -25.10 13.84 18.47
CA ASP A 405 -26.46 13.46 18.80
C ASP A 405 -27.40 14.63 18.46
N VAL A 406 -28.61 14.32 17.98
CA VAL A 406 -29.59 15.32 17.57
C VAL A 406 -30.84 15.17 18.42
N TYR A 407 -31.24 16.26 19.05
CA TYR A 407 -32.40 16.36 19.93
C TYR A 407 -33.44 17.29 19.32
N ARG A 408 -34.72 16.96 19.49
CA ARG A 408 -35.82 17.91 19.30
C ARG A 408 -36.03 18.66 20.61
N ALA A 409 -36.23 19.97 20.55
CA ALA A 409 -36.50 20.80 21.72
C ALA A 409 -37.47 21.94 21.39
N GLU A 410 -37.96 22.63 22.42
CA GLU A 410 -38.80 23.83 22.27
C GLU A 410 -37.96 25.10 22.51
N SER A 411 -38.07 26.05 21.58
CA SER A 411 -37.43 27.36 21.67
C SER A 411 -38.01 28.19 22.81
N PRO A 412 -37.18 28.84 23.66
CA PRO A 412 -37.64 29.64 24.78
C PRO A 412 -38.38 30.92 24.36
N THR A 413 -38.13 31.44 23.16
CA THR A 413 -38.62 32.76 22.74
C THR A 413 -40.03 32.72 22.16
N ASN A 414 -40.40 31.63 21.48
CA ASN A 414 -41.63 31.55 20.70
C ASN A 414 -42.29 30.16 20.73
N GLY A 415 -41.78 29.23 21.54
CA GLY A 415 -42.30 27.86 21.64
C GLY A 415 -42.18 27.03 20.36
N ARG A 416 -41.42 27.50 19.35
CA ARG A 416 -41.24 26.74 18.10
C ARG A 416 -40.35 25.53 18.36
N THR A 417 -40.69 24.42 17.72
CA THR A 417 -39.85 23.22 17.68
C THR A 417 -38.55 23.50 16.93
N VAL A 418 -37.43 23.13 17.54
CA VAL A 418 -36.08 23.24 16.96
C VAL A 418 -35.37 21.89 17.04
N ALA A 419 -34.36 21.70 16.21
CA ALA A 419 -33.41 20.61 16.33
C ALA A 419 -32.11 21.13 16.94
N ILE A 420 -31.52 20.37 17.87
CA ILE A 420 -30.28 20.72 18.57
C ILE A 420 -29.30 19.59 18.37
N LYS A 421 -28.21 19.89 17.65
CA LYS A 421 -27.09 18.99 17.44
C LYS A 421 -26.07 19.20 18.55
N VAL A 422 -25.80 18.16 19.32
CA VAL A 422 -24.93 18.18 20.49
C VAL A 422 -23.67 17.36 20.22
N LEU A 423 -22.51 17.91 20.59
CA LEU A 423 -21.23 17.23 20.49
C LEU A 423 -21.05 16.24 21.66
N PRO A 424 -20.81 14.95 21.43
CA PRO A 424 -20.67 13.98 22.50
C PRO A 424 -19.42 14.26 23.36
N PRO A 425 -19.42 13.93 24.66
CA PRO A 425 -18.32 14.25 25.57
C PRO A 425 -16.94 13.73 25.10
N SER A 426 -16.91 12.59 24.43
CA SER A 426 -15.69 11.99 23.87
C SER A 426 -15.03 12.84 22.79
N PHE A 427 -15.80 13.60 22.02
CA PHE A 427 -15.31 14.55 21.01
C PHE A 427 -15.13 15.95 21.59
N ALA A 428 -15.93 16.33 22.60
CA ALA A 428 -15.77 17.58 23.32
C ALA A 428 -14.43 17.67 24.08
N ALA A 429 -13.80 16.54 24.42
CA ALA A 429 -12.46 16.54 25.02
C ALA A 429 -11.35 17.00 24.04
N ASP A 430 -11.58 16.94 22.73
CA ASP A 430 -10.60 17.34 21.70
C ASP A 430 -10.82 18.80 21.28
N GLU A 431 -9.87 19.66 21.62
CA GLU A 431 -9.90 21.09 21.31
C GLU A 431 -9.99 21.39 19.81
N GLN A 432 -9.35 20.58 18.96
CA GLN A 432 -9.42 20.78 17.52
C GLN A 432 -10.80 20.44 16.97
N PHE A 433 -11.46 19.39 17.50
CA PHE A 433 -12.83 19.05 17.10
C PHE A 433 -13.82 20.13 17.52
N ARG A 434 -13.70 20.65 18.76
CA ARG A 434 -14.53 21.76 19.25
C ARG A 434 -14.42 23.01 18.36
N LYS A 435 -13.20 23.47 18.09
CA LYS A 435 -12.96 24.65 17.24
C LYS A 435 -13.57 24.46 15.85
N ARG A 436 -13.45 23.27 15.26
CA ARG A 436 -14.04 22.94 13.95
C ARG A 436 -15.57 22.94 13.99
N PHE A 437 -16.15 22.32 15.01
CA PHE A 437 -17.60 22.26 15.21
C PHE A 437 -18.22 23.65 15.28
N MET A 438 -17.62 24.54 16.08
CA MET A 438 -18.09 25.92 16.20
C MET A 438 -17.84 26.74 14.93
N ARG A 439 -16.69 26.55 14.27
CA ARG A 439 -16.36 27.27 13.03
C ARG A 439 -17.29 26.94 11.88
N GLU A 440 -17.77 25.70 11.80
CA GLU A 440 -18.80 25.37 10.82
C GLU A 440 -20.14 26.01 11.16
N ALA A 441 -20.57 25.95 12.42
CA ALA A 441 -21.81 26.59 12.83
C ALA A 441 -21.82 28.06 12.41
N GLU A 442 -20.70 28.76 12.63
CA GLU A 442 -20.47 30.13 12.19
C GLU A 442 -20.55 30.28 10.65
N THR A 443 -19.94 29.37 9.90
CA THR A 443 -19.89 29.42 8.43
C THR A 443 -21.27 29.17 7.80
N VAL A 444 -21.99 28.17 8.31
CA VAL A 444 -23.32 27.79 7.81
C VAL A 444 -24.39 28.77 8.29
N ALA A 445 -24.25 29.38 9.47
CA ALA A 445 -25.15 30.45 9.93
C ALA A 445 -25.15 31.69 9.02
N GLY A 446 -24.09 31.89 8.22
CA GLY A 446 -24.04 32.94 7.21
C GLY A 446 -24.80 32.63 5.92
N LEU A 447 -25.35 31.42 5.76
CA LEU A 447 -26.11 31.00 4.59
C LEU A 447 -27.60 31.26 4.79
N ASP A 448 -28.23 31.83 3.76
CA ASP A 448 -29.67 32.07 3.71
C ASP A 448 -30.20 31.55 2.36
N HIS A 449 -30.72 30.32 2.38
CA HIS A 449 -31.25 29.63 1.21
C HIS A 449 -32.35 28.63 1.62
N PRO A 450 -33.50 28.56 0.93
CA PRO A 450 -34.64 27.74 1.34
C PRO A 450 -34.38 26.23 1.34
N ASN A 451 -33.32 25.76 0.66
CA ASN A 451 -32.92 24.35 0.58
C ASN A 451 -31.63 24.05 1.39
N ILE A 452 -31.20 24.95 2.28
CA ILE A 452 -30.11 24.72 3.25
C ILE A 452 -30.70 24.88 4.64
N VAL A 453 -30.37 23.97 5.57
CA VAL A 453 -30.87 24.04 6.94
C VAL A 453 -30.43 25.35 7.62
N GLN A 454 -31.39 26.07 8.19
CA GLN A 454 -31.13 27.31 8.90
C GLN A 454 -30.53 27.04 10.30
N ILE A 455 -29.36 27.61 10.58
CA ILE A 455 -28.79 27.67 11.93
C ILE A 455 -29.37 28.90 12.65
N LEU A 456 -30.01 28.65 13.79
CA LEU A 456 -30.67 29.67 14.61
C LEU A 456 -29.75 30.19 15.71
N ASN A 457 -28.94 29.31 16.31
CA ASN A 457 -28.02 29.64 17.39
C ASN A 457 -26.94 28.56 17.51
N TYR A 458 -25.83 28.84 18.18
CA TYR A 458 -24.80 27.85 18.52
C TYR A 458 -24.03 28.33 19.75
N GLY A 459 -23.50 27.42 20.56
CA GLY A 459 -22.87 27.80 21.82
C GLY A 459 -22.24 26.66 22.59
N GLU A 460 -21.83 27.00 23.82
CA GLU A 460 -21.30 26.08 24.82
C GLU A 460 -22.04 26.33 26.14
N GLU A 461 -22.52 25.26 26.79
CA GLU A 461 -23.05 25.30 28.14
C GLU A 461 -22.48 24.14 28.97
N ALA A 462 -21.83 24.46 30.09
CA ALA A 462 -21.25 23.45 31.00
C ALA A 462 -20.36 22.39 30.29
N GLY A 463 -19.57 22.82 29.30
CA GLY A 463 -18.71 21.93 28.51
C GLY A 463 -19.43 21.14 27.39
N THR A 464 -20.73 21.36 27.22
CA THR A 464 -21.53 20.79 26.14
C THR A 464 -21.63 21.77 24.98
N TYR A 465 -21.11 21.39 23.82
CA TYR A 465 -21.16 22.20 22.60
C TYR A 465 -22.40 21.84 21.78
N TYR A 466 -23.13 22.84 21.31
CA TYR A 466 -24.38 22.63 20.60
C TYR A 466 -24.60 23.60 19.44
N ILE A 467 -25.38 23.15 18.45
CA ILE A 467 -25.88 23.96 17.32
C ILE A 467 -27.39 23.79 17.29
N VAL A 468 -28.11 24.90 17.32
CA VAL A 468 -29.56 24.98 17.20
C VAL A 468 -29.92 25.31 15.77
N MET A 469 -30.79 24.50 15.17
CA MET A 469 -31.21 24.61 13.79
C MET A 469 -32.74 24.47 13.68
N GLU A 470 -33.29 24.88 12.54
CA GLU A 470 -34.71 24.64 12.26
C GLU A 470 -35.03 23.14 12.33
N TYR A 471 -36.23 22.82 12.81
CA TYR A 471 -36.71 21.44 12.83
C TYR A 471 -37.39 21.12 11.49
N LEU A 472 -36.83 20.17 10.74
CA LEU A 472 -37.37 19.73 9.46
C LEU A 472 -38.35 18.58 9.66
N ASN A 473 -39.58 18.73 9.17
CA ASN A 473 -40.65 17.75 9.39
C ASN A 473 -40.74 16.76 8.21
N GLY A 474 -39.97 15.67 8.31
CA GLY A 474 -40.06 14.53 7.40
C GLY A 474 -38.80 13.66 7.41
N PRO A 475 -38.77 12.59 6.60
CA PRO A 475 -37.67 11.64 6.58
C PRO A 475 -36.46 12.18 5.78
N ASP A 476 -35.28 11.62 6.06
CA ASP A 476 -34.13 11.75 5.16
C ASP A 476 -34.28 10.85 3.91
N LEU A 477 -33.54 11.15 2.84
CA LEU A 477 -33.60 10.35 1.60
C LEU A 477 -33.12 8.91 1.81
N ARG A 478 -32.30 8.65 2.82
CA ARG A 478 -31.86 7.28 3.16
C ARG A 478 -33.04 6.45 3.65
N THR A 479 -33.88 7.03 4.50
CA THR A 479 -35.08 6.41 5.06
C THR A 479 -36.10 6.19 3.95
N LEU A 480 -36.31 7.20 3.11
CA LEU A 480 -37.18 7.10 1.93
C LEU A 480 -36.72 5.99 0.97
N LEU A 481 -35.42 5.89 0.70
CA LEU A 481 -34.84 4.85 -0.15
C LEU A 481 -35.04 3.44 0.43
N LYS A 482 -34.90 3.28 1.76
CA LYS A 482 -35.15 1.99 2.41
C LYS A 482 -36.61 1.54 2.29
N GLU A 483 -37.54 2.48 2.41
CA GLU A 483 -38.98 2.20 2.33
C GLU A 483 -39.42 1.90 0.89
N GLN A 484 -38.96 2.71 -0.08
CA GLN A 484 -39.40 2.61 -1.47
C GLN A 484 -38.53 1.70 -2.35
N LYS A 485 -37.38 1.24 -1.85
CA LYS A 485 -36.29 0.52 -2.55
C LYS A 485 -35.61 1.31 -3.67
N ARG A 486 -36.35 2.14 -4.41
CA ARG A 486 -35.86 3.11 -5.40
C ARG A 486 -36.85 4.27 -5.52
N ILE A 487 -36.37 5.44 -5.93
CA ILE A 487 -37.16 6.64 -6.20
C ILE A 487 -37.36 6.76 -7.72
N THR A 488 -38.58 7.03 -8.16
CA THR A 488 -38.86 7.22 -9.59
C THR A 488 -38.27 8.54 -10.08
N LEU A 489 -37.90 8.60 -11.36
CA LEU A 489 -37.33 9.81 -11.96
C LEU A 489 -38.24 11.06 -11.78
N PRO A 490 -39.57 11.00 -11.99
CA PRO A 490 -40.45 12.17 -11.77
C PRO A 490 -40.45 12.67 -10.33
N THR A 491 -40.36 11.77 -9.35
CA THR A 491 -40.28 12.14 -7.92
C THR A 491 -38.90 12.68 -7.56
N PHE A 492 -37.84 12.16 -8.17
CA PHE A 492 -36.47 12.57 -7.87
C PHE A 492 -36.09 13.93 -8.48
N VAL A 493 -36.64 14.30 -9.63
CA VAL A 493 -36.27 15.55 -10.33
C VAL A 493 -36.46 16.81 -9.47
N PRO A 494 -37.62 17.04 -8.79
CA PRO A 494 -37.77 18.19 -7.90
C PRO A 494 -36.74 18.20 -6.75
N ILE A 495 -36.44 17.02 -6.18
CA ILE A 495 -35.45 16.86 -5.11
C ILE A 495 -34.05 17.24 -5.61
N LEU A 496 -33.68 16.78 -6.80
CA LEU A 496 -32.39 17.10 -7.41
C LEU A 496 -32.24 18.60 -7.65
N ARG A 497 -33.30 19.26 -8.11
CA ARG A 497 -33.32 20.70 -8.37
C ARG A 497 -33.08 21.51 -7.10
N ASP A 498 -33.77 21.18 -6.03
CA ASP A 498 -33.62 21.80 -4.71
C ASP A 498 -32.18 21.65 -4.18
N VAL A 499 -31.62 20.45 -4.25
CA VAL A 499 -30.25 20.15 -3.81
C VAL A 499 -29.21 20.85 -4.69
N ALA A 500 -29.44 20.89 -6.00
CA ALA A 500 -28.56 21.59 -6.94
C ALA A 500 -28.55 23.11 -6.68
N SER A 501 -29.72 23.71 -6.39
CA SER A 501 -29.82 25.12 -6.02
C SER A 501 -29.06 25.43 -4.73
N ALA A 502 -29.21 24.57 -3.70
CA ALA A 502 -28.46 24.70 -2.45
C ALA A 502 -26.94 24.63 -2.65
N LEU A 503 -26.48 23.66 -3.45
CA LEU A 503 -25.05 23.47 -3.71
C LEU A 503 -24.45 24.61 -4.52
N ASP A 504 -25.09 25.03 -5.62
CA ASP A 504 -24.61 26.15 -6.42
C ASP A 504 -24.57 27.45 -5.58
N TYR A 505 -25.56 27.67 -4.68
CA TYR A 505 -25.54 28.78 -3.74
C TYR A 505 -24.33 28.72 -2.79
N ALA A 506 -24.08 27.57 -2.15
CA ALA A 506 -22.94 27.39 -1.25
C ALA A 506 -21.60 27.58 -2.00
N HIS A 507 -21.47 26.98 -3.20
CA HIS A 507 -20.28 27.08 -4.04
C HIS A 507 -19.99 28.52 -4.47
N SER A 508 -21.03 29.32 -4.76
CA SER A 508 -20.88 30.75 -5.09
C SER A 508 -20.27 31.58 -3.95
N ARG A 509 -20.36 31.08 -2.70
CA ARG A 509 -19.79 31.67 -1.50
C ARG A 509 -18.48 31.01 -1.07
N GLY A 510 -17.90 30.16 -1.92
CA GLY A 510 -16.65 29.45 -1.66
C GLY A 510 -16.77 28.31 -0.63
N LEU A 511 -17.99 27.86 -0.32
CA LEU A 511 -18.24 26.79 0.62
C LEU A 511 -18.55 25.49 -0.12
N VAL A 512 -17.81 24.42 0.19
CA VAL A 512 -18.00 23.07 -0.37
C VAL A 512 -18.54 22.17 0.73
N HIS A 513 -19.56 21.36 0.43
CA HIS A 513 -20.26 20.53 1.42
C HIS A 513 -19.45 19.31 1.87
N ARG A 514 -18.80 18.61 0.92
CA ARG A 514 -17.85 17.49 1.11
C ARG A 514 -18.43 16.18 1.67
N ASP A 515 -19.70 16.16 2.11
CA ASP A 515 -20.38 14.96 2.60
C ASP A 515 -21.78 14.74 2.00
N ILE A 516 -21.89 14.79 0.67
CA ILE A 516 -23.17 14.54 0.00
C ILE A 516 -23.51 13.05 0.02
N LYS A 517 -24.67 12.72 0.60
CA LYS A 517 -25.23 11.37 0.75
C LYS A 517 -26.72 11.45 1.13
N PRO A 518 -27.51 10.37 0.96
CA PRO A 518 -28.95 10.42 1.25
C PRO A 518 -29.33 10.77 2.68
N SER A 519 -28.50 10.49 3.69
CA SER A 519 -28.82 10.82 5.09
C SER A 519 -28.65 12.31 5.43
N ASN A 520 -28.08 13.10 4.52
CA ASN A 520 -27.84 14.54 4.72
C ASN A 520 -28.81 15.41 3.90
N ILE A 521 -29.87 14.80 3.36
CA ILE A 521 -30.93 15.50 2.63
C ILE A 521 -32.25 15.08 3.24
N MET A 522 -32.93 16.04 3.86
CA MET A 522 -34.24 15.84 4.48
C MET A 522 -35.35 16.34 3.56
N ILE A 523 -36.48 15.64 3.57
CA ILE A 523 -37.70 16.10 2.90
C ILE A 523 -38.56 16.81 3.92
N ASP A 524 -38.61 18.13 3.86
CA ASP A 524 -39.41 18.95 4.76
C ASP A 524 -40.82 19.13 4.16
N SER A 525 -41.82 18.65 4.89
CA SER A 525 -43.25 18.72 4.52
C SER A 525 -44.02 19.73 5.37
N SER A 526 -43.33 20.65 6.06
CA SER A 526 -43.96 21.67 6.90
C SER A 526 -44.67 22.78 6.09
N GLY A 527 -44.24 23.02 4.85
CA GLY A 527 -44.82 24.00 3.92
C GLY A 527 -45.96 23.44 3.06
N GLN A 528 -46.52 24.29 2.18
CA GLN A 528 -47.57 23.89 1.23
C GLN A 528 -47.08 22.83 0.23
N THR A 529 -45.80 22.85 -0.12
CA THR A 529 -45.14 21.89 -1.00
C THR A 529 -43.92 21.31 -0.30
N PRO A 530 -43.71 19.98 -0.34
CA PRO A 530 -42.50 19.37 0.18
C PRO A 530 -41.26 19.92 -0.53
N ARG A 531 -40.18 20.18 0.23
CA ARG A 531 -38.89 20.63 -0.30
C ARG A 531 -37.76 19.75 0.20
N ALA A 532 -36.71 19.59 -0.61
CA ALA A 532 -35.48 18.97 -0.15
C ALA A 532 -34.58 20.00 0.52
N VAL A 533 -34.06 19.68 1.70
CA VAL A 533 -33.20 20.56 2.50
C VAL A 533 -31.89 19.83 2.79
N LEU A 534 -30.79 20.48 2.41
CA LEU A 534 -29.42 20.01 2.66
C LEU A 534 -29.03 20.30 4.11
N THR A 535 -28.54 19.27 4.80
CA THR A 535 -28.11 19.31 6.19
C THR A 535 -26.65 18.85 6.33
N ASP A 536 -26.01 19.17 7.46
CA ASP A 536 -24.71 18.62 7.86
C ASP A 536 -23.52 18.84 6.89
N PHE A 537 -23.00 20.08 6.86
CA PHE A 537 -21.86 20.53 6.05
C PHE A 537 -20.49 19.94 6.48
N GLY A 538 -20.33 18.62 6.55
CA GLY A 538 -18.99 17.98 6.46
C GLY A 538 -17.94 18.29 7.57
N ILE A 539 -18.34 18.90 8.69
CA ILE A 539 -17.60 19.41 9.87
C ILE A 539 -16.30 18.72 10.29
N ALA A 540 -16.26 17.40 10.18
CA ALA A 540 -15.26 16.58 10.84
C ALA A 540 -14.43 15.72 9.88
N LYS A 541 -14.75 15.68 8.58
CA LYS A 541 -14.16 14.71 7.65
C LYS A 541 -12.78 15.10 7.12
N ILE A 542 -12.44 16.40 7.14
CA ILE A 542 -11.23 16.93 6.48
C ILE A 542 -9.93 16.46 7.16
N ALA A 543 -9.94 16.21 8.47
CA ALA A 543 -8.77 15.69 9.20
C ALA A 543 -8.77 14.15 9.35
N ASP A 544 -9.95 13.52 9.34
CA ASP A 544 -10.09 12.07 9.44
C ASP A 544 -9.75 11.34 8.13
N ALA A 545 -9.79 12.01 6.97
CA ALA A 545 -9.25 11.40 5.74
C ALA A 545 -7.75 11.04 5.89
N HIS A 546 -6.97 11.83 6.63
CA HIS A 546 -5.56 11.50 6.89
C HIS A 546 -5.34 10.41 7.95
N THR A 547 -6.32 10.19 8.85
CA THR A 547 -6.14 9.37 10.07
C THR A 547 -6.99 8.09 10.08
N LYS A 548 -8.14 8.09 9.39
CA LYS A 548 -9.14 7.01 9.36
C LYS A 548 -9.32 6.29 8.04
N ILE A 549 -8.64 6.68 6.94
CA ILE A 549 -8.50 5.78 5.77
C ILE A 549 -7.90 4.42 6.22
N THR A 550 -7.19 4.42 7.34
CA THR A 550 -6.56 3.25 7.97
C THR A 550 -7.36 2.63 9.13
N ALA A 551 -8.48 3.22 9.55
CA ALA A 551 -9.30 2.71 10.65
C ALA A 551 -10.55 2.02 10.08
N THR A 552 -10.57 0.69 10.10
CA THR A 552 -11.77 -0.12 9.87
C THR A 552 -12.88 0.33 10.81
N GLY A 553 -13.99 0.87 10.29
CA GLY A 553 -15.12 1.22 11.15
C GLY A 553 -16.35 1.87 10.52
N VAL A 554 -16.27 2.54 9.36
CA VAL A 554 -17.48 3.13 8.73
C VAL A 554 -17.45 2.89 7.23
N LEU A 555 -17.82 1.67 6.82
CA LEU A 555 -17.89 1.26 5.42
C LEU A 555 -18.71 2.26 4.57
N GLY A 556 -19.82 2.78 5.13
CA GLY A 556 -20.78 3.63 4.41
C GLY A 556 -20.43 5.11 4.23
N THR A 557 -19.26 5.57 4.67
CA THR A 557 -18.83 6.98 4.48
C THR A 557 -18.09 7.19 3.15
N PHE A 558 -17.50 6.13 2.60
CA PHE A 558 -16.71 6.22 1.37
C PHE A 558 -17.51 5.95 0.10
N ASP A 559 -18.78 5.57 0.23
CA ASP A 559 -19.64 5.19 -0.90
C ASP A 559 -19.85 6.32 -1.92
N TYR A 560 -19.66 7.59 -1.52
CA TYR A 560 -19.90 8.79 -2.34
C TYR A 560 -18.63 9.63 -2.56
N ILE A 561 -17.46 9.13 -2.17
CA ILE A 561 -16.22 9.92 -2.19
C ILE A 561 -15.74 10.20 -3.62
N ALA A 562 -15.37 11.46 -3.89
CA ALA A 562 -14.87 11.85 -5.20
C ALA A 562 -13.41 11.40 -5.43
N PRO A 563 -13.00 11.07 -6.68
CA PRO A 563 -11.65 10.64 -7.01
C PRO A 563 -10.55 11.59 -6.49
N GLU A 564 -10.76 12.89 -6.65
CA GLU A 564 -9.85 13.94 -6.22
C GLU A 564 -9.69 14.00 -4.70
N GLN A 565 -10.77 13.73 -3.94
CA GLN A 565 -10.71 13.66 -2.47
C GLN A 565 -9.86 12.49 -1.97
N ILE A 566 -9.73 11.42 -2.78
CA ILE A 566 -8.86 10.27 -2.49
C ILE A 566 -7.40 10.60 -2.84
N GLN A 567 -7.16 11.34 -3.93
CA GLN A 567 -5.82 11.65 -4.43
C GLN A 567 -5.12 12.77 -3.65
N SER A 568 -5.85 13.82 -3.27
CA SER A 568 -5.31 14.96 -2.53
C SER A 568 -6.43 15.71 -1.80
N SER A 569 -6.30 15.84 -0.48
CA SER A 569 -7.27 16.53 0.39
C SER A 569 -7.19 18.06 0.36
N GLY A 570 -6.17 18.64 -0.30
CA GLY A 570 -5.86 20.08 -0.23
C GLY A 570 -6.65 20.98 -1.17
N GLU A 571 -7.14 20.45 -2.30
CA GLU A 571 -7.83 21.21 -3.35
C GLU A 571 -9.20 20.56 -3.66
N VAL A 572 -10.04 20.39 -2.64
CA VAL A 572 -11.41 19.88 -2.82
C VAL A 572 -12.32 21.03 -3.25
N ASP A 573 -12.68 21.02 -4.52
CA ASP A 573 -13.51 22.02 -5.21
C ASP A 573 -15.00 21.59 -5.27
N ALA A 574 -15.87 22.49 -5.71
CA ALA A 574 -17.31 22.28 -5.97
C ALA A 574 -17.62 21.00 -6.78
N GLN A 575 -16.69 20.60 -7.65
CA GLN A 575 -16.79 19.39 -8.47
C GLN A 575 -16.89 18.10 -7.65
N ALA A 576 -16.35 18.05 -6.43
CA ALA A 576 -16.44 16.88 -5.56
C ALA A 576 -17.88 16.64 -5.09
N ASP A 577 -18.61 17.70 -4.75
CA ASP A 577 -20.03 17.60 -4.37
C ASP A 577 -20.88 17.13 -5.55
N GLN A 578 -20.55 17.59 -6.77
CA GLN A 578 -21.23 17.14 -7.99
C GLN A 578 -21.02 15.64 -8.25
N TYR A 579 -19.80 15.12 -8.04
CA TYR A 579 -19.53 13.70 -8.17
C TYR A 579 -20.34 12.88 -7.17
N ALA A 580 -20.31 13.28 -5.89
CA ALA A 580 -21.04 12.62 -4.83
C ALA A 580 -22.56 12.66 -5.08
N LEU A 581 -23.07 13.77 -5.61
CA LEU A 581 -24.46 13.89 -6.06
C LEU A 581 -24.77 12.93 -7.21
N GLY A 582 -23.87 12.78 -8.19
CA GLY A 582 -24.03 11.80 -9.28
C GLY A 582 -24.11 10.36 -8.79
N VAL A 583 -23.25 9.98 -7.82
CA VAL A 583 -23.31 8.67 -7.14
C VAL A 583 -24.65 8.49 -6.43
N MET A 584 -25.09 9.51 -5.69
CA MET A 584 -26.35 9.49 -4.96
C MET A 584 -27.56 9.38 -5.90
N THR A 585 -27.57 10.12 -7.02
CA THR A 585 -28.59 10.00 -8.06
C THR A 585 -28.67 8.58 -8.62
N TYR A 586 -27.52 7.97 -8.94
CA TYR A 586 -27.49 6.57 -9.39
C TYR A 586 -28.13 5.65 -8.34
N GLN A 587 -27.77 5.83 -7.07
CA GLN A 587 -28.28 5.01 -5.98
C GLN A 587 -29.79 5.18 -5.76
N LEU A 588 -30.30 6.41 -5.75
CA LEU A 588 -31.71 6.65 -5.50
C LEU A 588 -32.58 6.08 -6.62
N LEU A 589 -32.14 6.17 -7.88
CA LEU A 589 -32.90 5.66 -9.02
C LEU A 589 -32.81 4.13 -9.18
N THR A 590 -31.71 3.49 -8.77
CA THR A 590 -31.50 2.03 -8.93
C THR A 590 -31.77 1.22 -7.66
N GLY A 591 -31.69 1.85 -6.49
CA GLY A 591 -31.65 1.18 -5.19
C GLY A 591 -30.27 0.61 -4.80
N ARG A 592 -29.23 0.77 -5.62
CA ARG A 592 -27.89 0.18 -5.42
C ARG A 592 -26.78 1.19 -5.66
N LEU A 593 -25.64 1.03 -5.00
CA LEU A 593 -24.51 1.92 -5.26
C LEU A 593 -23.89 1.60 -6.64
N PRO A 594 -23.32 2.60 -7.34
CA PRO A 594 -22.63 2.34 -8.60
C PRO A 594 -21.38 1.48 -8.42
N PHE A 595 -20.76 1.55 -7.24
CA PHE A 595 -19.60 0.74 -6.88
C PHE A 595 -19.87 0.05 -5.54
N GLU A 596 -20.07 -1.27 -5.58
CA GLU A 596 -20.14 -2.10 -4.39
C GLU A 596 -18.94 -3.04 -4.38
N ARG A 597 -18.13 -2.99 -3.33
CA ARG A 597 -16.91 -3.80 -3.18
C ARG A 597 -16.80 -4.34 -1.76
N PRO A 598 -16.24 -5.55 -1.57
CA PRO A 598 -16.21 -6.22 -0.27
C PRO A 598 -15.29 -5.55 0.75
N ASN A 599 -14.38 -4.65 0.33
CA ASN A 599 -13.49 -3.92 1.21
C ASN A 599 -13.35 -2.45 0.79
N THR A 600 -13.04 -1.58 1.75
CA THR A 600 -12.93 -0.12 1.56
C THR A 600 -11.87 0.26 0.53
N GLY A 601 -10.73 -0.43 0.49
CA GLY A 601 -9.67 -0.12 -0.48
C GLY A 601 -10.12 -0.34 -1.92
N ALA A 602 -10.81 -1.45 -2.19
CA ALA A 602 -11.38 -1.77 -3.50
C ALA A 602 -12.50 -0.78 -3.88
N LEU A 603 -13.30 -0.32 -2.91
CA LEU A 603 -14.30 0.73 -3.13
C LEU A 603 -13.64 2.06 -3.54
N LEU A 604 -12.63 2.52 -2.80
CA LEU A 604 -11.87 3.74 -3.13
C LEU A 604 -11.22 3.63 -4.52
N LEU A 605 -10.64 2.47 -4.85
CA LEU A 605 -10.08 2.24 -6.17
C LEU A 605 -11.16 2.28 -7.26
N ALA A 606 -12.35 1.72 -7.01
CA ALA A 606 -13.45 1.80 -7.96
C ALA A 606 -13.86 3.26 -8.23
N HIS A 607 -13.93 4.09 -7.19
CA HIS A 607 -14.12 5.52 -7.36
C HIS A 607 -13.01 6.16 -8.21
N LEU A 608 -11.74 5.76 -8.04
CA LEU A 608 -10.61 6.28 -8.83
C LEU A 608 -10.60 5.82 -10.29
N THR A 609 -10.90 4.55 -10.57
CA THR A 609 -10.54 3.93 -11.87
C THR A 609 -11.67 3.22 -12.60
N ALA A 610 -12.71 2.75 -11.90
CA ALA A 610 -13.79 1.99 -12.55
C ALA A 610 -14.71 2.94 -13.33
N PRO A 611 -15.03 2.67 -14.60
CA PRO A 611 -15.95 3.53 -15.34
C PRO A 611 -17.31 3.59 -14.64
N PRO A 612 -17.99 4.75 -14.60
CA PRO A 612 -19.35 4.84 -14.07
C PRO A 612 -20.29 3.89 -14.82
N PRO A 613 -21.03 3.00 -14.12
CA PRO A 613 -21.94 2.07 -14.77
C PRO A 613 -23.07 2.80 -15.51
N ASP A 614 -23.57 2.20 -16.60
CA ASP A 614 -24.78 2.70 -17.26
C ASP A 614 -26.00 2.26 -16.42
N ILE A 615 -26.74 3.25 -15.89
CA ILE A 615 -27.96 3.01 -15.11
C ILE A 615 -28.98 2.15 -15.87
N ARG A 616 -28.97 2.18 -17.20
CA ARG A 616 -29.89 1.42 -18.06
C ARG A 616 -29.65 -0.09 -18.01
N GLU A 617 -28.51 -0.54 -17.47
CA GLU A 617 -28.28 -1.95 -17.17
C GLU A 617 -29.15 -2.44 -16.01
N SER A 618 -29.49 -1.56 -15.07
CA SER A 618 -30.35 -1.87 -13.90
C SER A 618 -31.79 -1.39 -14.08
N VAL A 619 -31.99 -0.28 -14.81
CA VAL A 619 -33.27 0.40 -15.02
C VAL A 619 -33.41 0.74 -16.52
N PRO A 620 -33.70 -0.25 -17.39
CA PRO A 620 -33.69 -0.10 -18.85
C PRO A 620 -34.60 1.00 -19.40
N GLU A 621 -35.67 1.33 -18.67
CA GLU A 621 -36.63 2.39 -18.97
C GLU A 621 -36.05 3.81 -18.83
N THR A 622 -34.86 3.94 -18.24
CA THR A 622 -34.23 5.25 -18.04
C THR A 622 -33.87 5.89 -19.39
N PRO A 623 -34.30 7.15 -19.63
CA PRO A 623 -33.93 7.87 -20.84
C PRO A 623 -32.41 8.01 -21.01
N ARG A 624 -31.94 7.96 -22.26
CA ARG A 624 -30.50 7.99 -22.57
C ARG A 624 -29.80 9.27 -22.06
N HIS A 625 -30.49 10.41 -22.09
CA HIS A 625 -29.92 11.67 -21.62
C HIS A 625 -29.68 11.65 -20.10
N VAL A 626 -30.58 11.04 -19.32
CA VAL A 626 -30.40 10.86 -17.87
C VAL A 626 -29.21 9.96 -17.58
N ALA A 627 -29.11 8.83 -18.28
CA ALA A 627 -27.98 7.91 -18.12
C ALA A 627 -26.64 8.59 -18.40
N TYR A 628 -26.55 9.31 -19.51
CA TYR A 628 -25.36 10.09 -19.86
C TYR A 628 -25.05 11.18 -18.83
N ALA A 629 -26.07 11.88 -18.32
CA ALA A 629 -25.89 12.92 -17.34
C ALA A 629 -25.30 12.39 -16.02
N ILE A 630 -25.82 11.26 -15.54
CA ILE A 630 -25.32 10.58 -14.33
C ILE A 630 -23.87 10.13 -14.53
N GLN A 631 -23.55 9.50 -15.68
CA GLN A 631 -22.17 9.08 -15.97
C GLN A 631 -21.19 10.24 -16.06
N ARG A 632 -21.61 11.36 -16.67
CA ARG A 632 -20.79 12.57 -16.79
C ARG A 632 -20.55 13.25 -15.44
N ALA A 633 -21.56 13.34 -14.58
CA ALA A 633 -21.38 13.85 -13.21
C ALA A 633 -20.38 12.98 -12.41
N MET A 634 -20.33 11.67 -12.69
CA MET A 634 -19.37 10.73 -12.11
C MET A 634 -18.05 10.59 -12.88
N ALA A 635 -17.72 11.51 -13.81
CA ALA A 635 -16.46 11.45 -14.54
C ALA A 635 -15.26 11.54 -13.58
N LYS A 636 -14.18 10.83 -13.91
CA LYS A 636 -13.04 10.68 -13.00
C LYS A 636 -12.19 11.95 -12.90
N ASP A 637 -11.99 12.62 -14.04
CA ASP A 637 -11.42 13.96 -14.06
C ASP A 637 -12.52 14.98 -13.76
N PRO A 638 -12.38 15.84 -12.73
CA PRO A 638 -13.32 16.92 -12.44
C PRO A 638 -13.63 17.81 -13.65
N LYS A 639 -12.69 17.98 -14.59
CA LYS A 639 -12.86 18.84 -15.77
C LYS A 639 -13.82 18.27 -16.81
N ASP A 640 -14.06 16.97 -16.79
CA ASP A 640 -14.97 16.29 -17.72
C ASP A 640 -16.44 16.38 -17.26
N ARG A 641 -16.68 16.86 -16.04
CA ARG A 641 -18.00 16.96 -15.43
C ARG A 641 -18.75 18.22 -15.90
N TYR A 642 -19.83 18.60 -15.21
CA TYR A 642 -20.60 19.79 -15.52
C TYR A 642 -20.00 21.03 -14.86
N ALA A 643 -20.19 22.20 -15.49
CA ALA A 643 -19.68 23.46 -14.97
C ALA A 643 -20.26 23.85 -13.59
N SER A 644 -21.50 23.44 -13.29
CA SER A 644 -22.15 23.61 -11.99
C SER A 644 -23.07 22.43 -11.68
N VAL A 645 -23.51 22.33 -10.43
CA VAL A 645 -24.49 21.31 -10.02
C VAL A 645 -25.84 21.58 -10.67
N GLY A 646 -26.23 22.84 -10.83
CA GLY A 646 -27.40 23.26 -11.59
C GLY A 646 -27.36 22.77 -13.04
N ALA A 647 -26.21 22.84 -13.72
CA ALA A 647 -26.06 22.32 -15.09
C ALA A 647 -26.25 20.79 -15.15
N PHE A 648 -25.81 20.05 -14.12
CA PHE A 648 -26.10 18.62 -13.99
C PHE A 648 -27.62 18.37 -13.80
N SER A 649 -28.29 19.13 -12.93
CA SER A 649 -29.74 19.03 -12.73
C SER A 649 -30.52 19.27 -14.02
N GLN A 650 -30.20 20.35 -14.73
CA GLN A 650 -30.81 20.68 -16.02
C GLN A 650 -30.61 19.57 -17.05
N ALA A 651 -29.42 18.95 -17.10
CA ALA A 651 -29.14 17.85 -18.01
C ALA A 651 -30.02 16.62 -17.76
N ILE A 652 -30.48 16.37 -16.53
CA ILE A 652 -31.46 15.32 -16.22
C ILE A 652 -32.88 15.75 -16.62
N GLU A 653 -33.23 17.02 -16.37
CA GLU A 653 -34.56 17.59 -16.67
C GLU A 653 -34.87 17.73 -18.17
N SER A 654 -33.85 18.02 -18.99
CA SER A 654 -33.98 18.45 -20.40
C SER A 654 -34.78 17.49 -21.30
N GLY A 655 -34.89 16.21 -20.95
CA GLY A 655 -35.68 15.24 -21.73
C GLY A 655 -37.13 15.03 -21.26
N LEU A 656 -37.54 15.59 -20.12
CA LEU A 656 -38.95 15.57 -19.69
C LEU A 656 -39.79 16.60 -20.46
N ALA A 657 -39.21 17.75 -20.83
CA ALA A 657 -39.91 18.82 -21.55
C ALA A 657 -40.22 18.50 -23.03
N ALA A 658 -39.62 17.45 -23.59
CA ALA A 658 -39.87 17.02 -24.97
C ALA A 658 -41.00 15.97 -25.10
N THR A 659 -41.67 15.62 -23.99
CA THR A 659 -42.71 14.56 -23.94
C THR A 659 -44.04 15.05 -23.34
N ILE A 660 -44.20 16.35 -23.11
CA ILE A 660 -45.47 17.03 -22.85
C ILE A 660 -45.73 17.94 -24.05
#